data_AF-A0A7L3SWM5-F1
#
_entry.id   AF-A0A7L3SWM5-F1
#
_cell.length_a   1.000
_cell.length_b   1.000
_cell.length_c   1.000
_cell.angle_alpha   90.00
_cell.angle_beta   90.00
_cell.angle_gamma   90.00
#
_symmetry.space_group_name_H-M   'P 1'
#
loop_
_entity.id
_entity.type
_entity.pdbx_description
1 polymer ?
#
loop_
_entity_poly.entity_id
_entity_poly.type
_entity_poly.pdbx_seq_one_letter_code
_entity_poly.pdbx_strand_id
1 'polypeptide(L)'
;EWRPAVMLAAIDCADEANQQVCSDFGITGFPTLKFFRAFSKKAEDGIRITNPSATVEDLRHAIITNLEQSQDTWPPACPPLEPASTEEVRSFFQRNKDQYLALIFEKSDSFVGREVALDMLQYENVAVRRVLSTEEELVEKFGVTTFPSGYLLFRNGSFSRLPVHVEARSFYTYYLRTLSGVTRGSYKLNTTVDASNETRRSQPRHTDRSKVYMADLESTLHYSLRVEAARAAALSGAQLAAFKCYVAVLVKYFPGRPCVQTYLQSLDGWLSNWTEPELPRNTLKEAMKNNRDASHPAVLPTNVTWVGCQGTEPHFRGYPCGLWTVFHLLTVQAAQSGPNKELPLEVLNTMRCYVRHFFGCQECAQHFEAMAAESMDQVASREEAVLWLWSHHNEVNARLAGGDTEDPNFPKLQWPPPDMCPQCHKEERGVHAWDEPAVLTFLNAHFSPTNIYLDYIEPDPVPMAGERTGTRLGTESTREVREKEEEEKEKETEDEMRAPGRPGSPEPRRPSIVRLNPKLREAGEDIVDLDSFSEQHFKSQALRAAASRRRRLSKRDTVALPRDAGVGRERRRASGVLVREEEEAGESVRRTPWLRVLGLGFSRLDISLCVALYFLSSLCLLGMYTFFRLRTRARKGRPGFPVA
;
A
#
# COMPACT_ATOMS: atom_id res chain seq x y z
N GLU A 1 -13.83 -19.31 2.61
CA GLU A 1 -14.72 -20.39 3.13
C GLU A 1 -16.18 -19.97 3.16
N TRP A 2 -16.48 -18.69 3.39
CA TRP A 2 -17.84 -18.16 3.56
C TRP A 2 -18.61 -17.86 2.26
N ARG A 3 -18.27 -18.54 1.16
CA ARG A 3 -18.98 -18.35 -0.11
C ARG A 3 -20.33 -19.07 -0.06
N PRO A 4 -21.39 -18.59 -0.71
CA PRO A 4 -21.47 -17.34 -1.47
C PRO A 4 -21.86 -16.11 -0.63
N ALA A 5 -21.99 -16.24 0.70
CA ALA A 5 -22.39 -15.12 1.56
C ALA A 5 -21.40 -13.95 1.50
N VAL A 6 -20.10 -14.26 1.46
CA VAL A 6 -19.02 -13.29 1.25
C VAL A 6 -18.09 -13.77 0.16
N MET A 7 -17.79 -12.86 -0.77
CA MET A 7 -16.79 -13.03 -1.83
C MET A 7 -15.70 -11.99 -1.63
N LEU A 8 -14.44 -12.42 -1.77
CA LEU A 8 -13.29 -11.53 -1.86
C LEU A 8 -12.89 -11.42 -3.32
N ALA A 9 -12.64 -10.19 -3.77
CA ALA A 9 -12.18 -9.87 -5.12
C ALA A 9 -11.11 -8.78 -5.03
N ALA A 10 -10.26 -8.70 -6.05
CA ALA A 10 -9.24 -7.68 -6.19
C ALA A 10 -9.30 -7.10 -7.61
N ILE A 11 -9.04 -5.80 -7.74
CA ILE A 11 -8.91 -5.09 -9.00
C ILE A 11 -7.57 -4.36 -8.96
N ASP A 12 -6.75 -4.59 -9.98
CA ASP A 12 -5.47 -3.89 -10.11
C ASP A 12 -5.69 -2.51 -10.74
N CYS A 13 -5.70 -1.48 -9.90
CA CYS A 13 -5.85 -0.09 -10.32
C CYS A 13 -4.56 0.55 -10.86
N ALA A 14 -3.43 -0.18 -10.87
CA ALA A 14 -2.22 0.27 -11.55
C ALA A 14 -2.31 0.09 -13.07
N ASP A 15 -3.12 -0.86 -13.54
CA ASP A 15 -3.41 -1.04 -14.95
C ASP A 15 -4.24 0.14 -15.49
N GLU A 16 -3.80 0.74 -16.59
CA GLU A 16 -4.49 1.82 -17.26
C GLU A 16 -5.90 1.42 -17.72
N ALA A 17 -6.09 0.14 -18.11
CA ALA A 17 -7.39 -0.39 -18.50
C ALA A 17 -8.42 -0.34 -17.35
N ASN A 18 -7.95 -0.39 -16.10
CA ASN A 18 -8.80 -0.38 -14.91
C ASN A 18 -8.99 1.02 -14.30
N GLN A 19 -8.33 2.06 -14.82
CA GLN A 19 -8.40 3.38 -14.21
C GLN A 19 -9.81 3.95 -14.16
N GLN A 20 -10.60 3.73 -15.22
CA GLN A 20 -11.98 4.23 -15.24
C GLN A 20 -12.81 3.60 -14.13
N VAL A 21 -12.73 2.27 -13.95
CA VAL A 21 -13.45 1.60 -12.87
C VAL A 21 -12.95 2.08 -11.51
N CYS A 22 -11.65 2.19 -11.28
CA CYS A 22 -11.11 2.67 -10.01
C CYS A 22 -11.53 4.13 -9.71
N SER A 23 -11.62 4.95 -10.75
CA SER A 23 -12.16 6.30 -10.69
C SER A 23 -13.62 6.31 -10.26
N ASP A 24 -14.47 5.51 -10.91
CA ASP A 24 -15.91 5.48 -10.68
C ASP A 24 -16.21 5.01 -9.26
N PHE A 25 -15.34 4.16 -8.72
CA PHE A 25 -15.36 3.72 -7.34
C PHE A 25 -14.63 4.66 -6.37
N GLY A 26 -14.23 5.86 -6.80
CA GLY A 26 -13.65 6.89 -5.93
C GLY A 26 -12.35 6.45 -5.23
N ILE A 27 -11.54 5.61 -5.87
CA ILE A 27 -10.29 5.12 -5.32
C ILE A 27 -9.20 6.17 -5.51
N THR A 28 -8.64 6.68 -4.41
CA THR A 28 -7.63 7.75 -4.41
C THR A 28 -6.22 7.30 -4.02
N GLY A 29 -6.09 6.08 -3.47
CA GLY A 29 -4.81 5.50 -3.07
C GLY A 29 -4.93 4.01 -2.75
N PHE A 30 -3.78 3.35 -2.60
CA PHE A 30 -3.69 1.90 -2.49
C PHE A 30 -2.91 1.45 -1.25
N PRO A 31 -3.28 0.29 -0.65
CA PRO A 31 -4.50 -0.47 -0.95
C PRO A 31 -5.75 0.26 -0.41
N THR A 32 -6.91 0.07 -1.06
CA THR A 32 -8.21 0.51 -0.55
C THR A 32 -9.17 -0.68 -0.54
N LEU A 33 -9.67 -1.05 0.64
CA LEU A 33 -10.66 -2.10 0.79
C LEU A 33 -12.05 -1.48 0.86
N LYS A 34 -12.97 -2.00 0.04
CA LYS A 34 -14.39 -1.66 0.06
C LYS A 34 -15.23 -2.90 0.29
N PHE A 35 -16.19 -2.79 1.20
CA PHE A 35 -17.22 -3.80 1.46
C PHE A 35 -18.51 -3.41 0.73
N PHE A 36 -19.04 -4.33 -0.07
CA PHE A 36 -20.34 -4.17 -0.73
C PHE A 36 -21.34 -5.11 -0.07
N ARG A 37 -22.50 -4.56 0.30
CA ARG A 37 -23.61 -5.36 0.84
C ARG A 37 -24.23 -6.18 -0.28
N ALA A 38 -25.01 -7.20 0.08
CA ALA A 38 -25.74 -7.93 -0.95
C ALA A 38 -26.67 -6.97 -1.69
N PHE A 39 -26.79 -7.17 -3.01
CA PHE A 39 -27.64 -6.37 -3.88
C PHE A 39 -27.26 -4.88 -4.02
N SER A 40 -26.04 -4.49 -3.62
CA SER A 40 -25.46 -3.19 -4.00
C SER A 40 -25.48 -3.01 -5.52
N LYS A 41 -25.85 -1.82 -6.00
CA LYS A 41 -26.06 -1.52 -7.42
C LYS A 41 -25.09 -0.46 -7.94
N LYS A 42 -24.57 0.39 -7.05
CA LYS A 42 -23.75 1.54 -7.45
C LYS A 42 -22.40 1.52 -6.74
N ALA A 43 -21.45 2.27 -7.30
CA ALA A 43 -20.09 2.34 -6.79
C ALA A 43 -20.02 3.01 -5.40
N GLU A 44 -20.95 3.92 -5.11
CA GLU A 44 -21.06 4.64 -3.84
C GLU A 44 -21.58 3.74 -2.71
N ASP A 45 -22.20 2.61 -3.04
CA ASP A 45 -22.68 1.63 -2.04
C ASP A 45 -21.49 0.93 -1.32
N GLY A 46 -20.28 1.07 -1.84
CA GLY A 46 -19.06 0.48 -1.29
C GLY A 46 -18.58 1.21 -0.03
N ILE A 47 -18.66 0.52 1.11
CA ILE A 47 -18.23 1.01 2.42
C ILE A 47 -16.71 0.82 2.55
N ARG A 48 -15.98 1.92 2.73
CA ARG A 48 -14.52 1.86 2.92
C ARG A 48 -14.18 1.24 4.27
N ILE A 49 -13.34 0.20 4.28
CA ILE A 49 -12.75 -0.35 5.49
C ILE A 49 -11.50 0.49 5.79
N THR A 50 -11.60 1.39 6.77
CA THR A 50 -10.55 2.39 7.09
C THR A 50 -9.45 1.86 8.00
N ASN A 51 -9.76 0.84 8.80
CA ASN A 51 -8.80 0.12 9.63
C ASN A 51 -8.86 -1.38 9.26
N PRO A 52 -8.30 -1.80 8.11
CA PRO A 52 -7.92 -3.20 7.98
C PRO A 52 -6.76 -3.40 8.96
N SER A 53 -7.06 -3.71 10.23
CA SER A 53 -6.01 -3.92 11.21
C SER A 53 -5.08 -5.06 10.75
N ALA A 54 -3.83 -5.05 11.22
CA ALA A 54 -2.67 -5.70 10.59
C ALA A 54 -2.73 -7.23 10.42
N THR A 55 -3.84 -7.89 10.76
CA THR A 55 -3.96 -9.35 10.80
C THR A 55 -5.19 -9.87 10.03
N VAL A 56 -5.14 -11.15 9.68
CA VAL A 56 -6.27 -11.86 9.06
C VAL A 56 -7.50 -11.91 10.00
N GLU A 57 -7.27 -11.92 11.32
CA GLU A 57 -8.34 -11.92 12.32
C GLU A 57 -9.12 -10.60 12.30
N ASP A 58 -8.40 -9.49 12.30
CA ASP A 58 -8.99 -8.16 12.24
C ASP A 58 -9.84 -7.94 10.99
N LEU A 59 -9.30 -8.30 9.82
CA LEU A 59 -10.04 -8.19 8.56
C LEU A 59 -11.31 -9.04 8.59
N ARG A 60 -11.22 -10.23 9.18
CA ARG A 60 -12.37 -11.13 9.32
C ARG A 60 -13.44 -10.56 10.25
N HIS A 61 -13.04 -9.96 11.38
CA HIS A 61 -13.97 -9.27 12.27
C HIS A 61 -14.61 -8.07 11.58
N ALA A 62 -13.85 -7.29 10.81
CA ALA A 62 -14.39 -6.19 10.02
C ALA A 62 -15.43 -6.66 8.99
N ILE A 63 -15.19 -7.79 8.32
CA ILE A 63 -16.16 -8.39 7.38
C ILE A 63 -17.44 -8.80 8.12
N ILE A 64 -17.33 -9.48 9.27
CA ILE A 64 -18.50 -9.88 10.08
C ILE A 64 -19.30 -8.64 10.52
N THR A 65 -18.62 -7.62 11.04
CA THR A 65 -19.29 -6.39 11.49
C THR A 65 -20.02 -5.68 10.35
N ASN A 66 -19.43 -5.63 9.15
CA ASN A 66 -20.10 -5.03 7.99
C ASN A 66 -21.29 -5.88 7.50
N LEU A 67 -21.21 -7.22 7.57
CA LEU A 67 -22.34 -8.10 7.30
C LEU A 67 -23.51 -7.83 8.24
N GLU A 68 -23.27 -7.77 9.56
CA GLU A 68 -24.30 -7.52 10.57
C GLU A 68 -25.03 -6.19 10.37
N GLN A 69 -24.34 -5.16 9.86
CA GLN A 69 -24.94 -3.86 9.56
C GLN A 69 -25.84 -3.85 8.31
N SER A 70 -25.94 -4.97 7.59
CA SER A 70 -26.66 -5.03 6.30
C SER A 70 -28.18 -5.13 6.44
N GLN A 71 -28.73 -5.42 7.63
CA GLN A 71 -30.17 -5.48 7.97
C GLN A 71 -31.10 -5.87 6.80
N ASP A 72 -31.66 -4.91 6.06
CA ASP A 72 -32.64 -5.12 4.97
C ASP A 72 -32.04 -5.74 3.69
N THR A 73 -30.72 -5.81 3.59
CA THR A 73 -29.94 -6.31 2.44
C THR A 73 -29.13 -7.56 2.81
N TRP A 74 -29.74 -8.46 3.57
CA TRP A 74 -29.09 -9.68 4.04
C TRP A 74 -28.80 -10.65 2.89
N PRO A 75 -27.57 -11.20 2.78
CA PRO A 75 -27.27 -12.20 1.75
C PRO A 75 -28.12 -13.46 1.98
N PRO A 76 -28.86 -13.98 0.98
CA PRO A 76 -29.79 -15.10 1.18
C PRO A 76 -29.16 -16.38 1.73
N ALA A 77 -27.89 -16.63 1.39
CA ALA A 77 -27.16 -17.77 1.90
C ALA A 77 -26.68 -17.56 3.34
N CYS A 78 -26.48 -16.32 3.79
CA CYS A 78 -25.83 -16.03 5.07
C CYS A 78 -26.71 -16.47 6.25
N PRO A 79 -26.20 -17.31 7.18
CA PRO A 79 -26.95 -17.69 8.37
C PRO A 79 -27.12 -16.50 9.31
N PRO A 80 -28.15 -16.48 10.17
CA PRO A 80 -28.34 -15.39 11.13
C PRO A 80 -27.15 -15.29 12.10
N LEU A 81 -26.62 -14.09 12.31
CA LEU A 81 -25.39 -13.84 13.09
C LEU A 81 -25.65 -13.14 14.43
N GLU A 82 -26.83 -12.57 14.61
CA GLU A 82 -27.28 -11.97 15.86
C GLU A 82 -27.45 -13.01 16.97
N PRO A 83 -27.43 -12.61 18.26
CA PRO A 83 -27.68 -13.53 19.37
C PRO A 83 -29.03 -14.22 19.28
N ALA A 84 -29.05 -15.53 19.46
CA ALA A 84 -30.28 -16.30 19.55
C ALA A 84 -30.97 -16.07 20.90
N SER A 85 -32.30 -15.92 20.85
CA SER A 85 -33.14 -15.84 22.04
C SER A 85 -33.59 -17.22 22.49
N THR A 86 -34.03 -17.33 23.74
CA THR A 86 -34.59 -18.59 24.26
C THR A 86 -35.76 -19.10 23.42
N GLU A 87 -36.65 -18.22 22.95
CA GLU A 87 -37.83 -18.59 22.15
C GLU A 87 -37.45 -19.15 20.78
N GLU A 88 -36.40 -18.59 20.16
CA GLU A 88 -35.86 -19.08 18.91
C GLU A 88 -35.32 -20.52 19.07
N VAL A 89 -34.52 -20.77 20.11
CA VAL A 89 -33.94 -22.08 20.38
C VAL A 89 -35.03 -23.12 20.69
N ARG A 90 -36.08 -22.75 21.44
CA ARG A 90 -37.23 -23.62 21.74
C ARG A 90 -37.99 -24.07 20.51
N SER A 91 -38.24 -23.15 19.58
CA SER A 91 -39.04 -23.39 18.37
C SER A 91 -38.21 -23.81 17.15
N PHE A 92 -36.88 -23.89 17.28
CA PHE A 92 -35.95 -24.11 16.17
C PHE A 92 -36.32 -25.31 15.27
N PHE A 93 -36.46 -26.51 15.83
CA PHE A 93 -36.74 -27.72 15.03
C PHE A 93 -38.16 -27.82 14.49
N GLN A 94 -39.08 -26.96 14.95
CA GLN A 94 -40.42 -26.83 14.38
C GLN A 94 -40.38 -26.04 13.07
N ARG A 95 -39.41 -25.11 12.95
CA ARG A 95 -39.25 -24.22 11.80
C ARG A 95 -38.16 -24.67 10.83
N ASN A 96 -37.18 -25.45 11.30
CA ASN A 96 -36.00 -25.85 10.53
C ASN A 96 -35.94 -27.37 10.32
N LYS A 97 -35.34 -27.77 9.19
CA LYS A 97 -35.20 -29.18 8.79
C LYS A 97 -33.90 -29.82 9.31
N ASP A 98 -33.00 -29.04 9.88
CA ASP A 98 -31.70 -29.50 10.36
C ASP A 98 -31.83 -30.58 11.46
N GLN A 99 -30.88 -31.51 11.46
CA GLN A 99 -30.80 -32.56 12.48
C GLN A 99 -30.15 -32.05 13.76
N TYR A 100 -29.23 -31.10 13.61
CA TYR A 100 -28.41 -30.54 14.69
C TYR A 100 -28.53 -29.02 14.77
N LEU A 101 -28.56 -28.51 16.00
CA LEU A 101 -28.36 -27.08 16.29
C LEU A 101 -27.15 -26.95 17.23
N ALA A 102 -26.07 -26.36 16.75
CA ALA A 102 -24.92 -26.00 17.56
C ALA A 102 -25.13 -24.62 18.20
N LEU A 103 -25.04 -24.55 19.52
CA LEU A 103 -25.10 -23.31 20.29
C LEU A 103 -23.71 -22.97 20.79
N ILE A 104 -23.16 -21.84 20.34
CA ILE A 104 -21.88 -21.31 20.82
C ILE A 104 -22.17 -20.21 21.82
N PHE A 105 -21.93 -20.51 23.11
CA PHE A 105 -22.06 -19.55 24.19
C PHE A 105 -20.82 -18.70 24.29
N GLU A 106 -20.96 -17.38 24.25
CA GLU A 106 -19.83 -16.45 24.26
C GLU A 106 -20.17 -15.10 24.88
N LYS A 107 -19.16 -14.24 25.04
CA LYS A 107 -19.34 -12.85 25.48
C LYS A 107 -19.65 -11.94 24.30
N SER A 108 -20.14 -10.74 24.58
CA SER A 108 -20.53 -9.76 23.55
C SER A 108 -19.38 -9.32 22.64
N ASP A 109 -18.14 -9.32 23.15
CA ASP A 109 -16.92 -8.96 22.44
C ASP A 109 -16.31 -10.12 21.62
N SER A 110 -16.80 -11.36 21.80
CA SER A 110 -16.32 -12.54 21.07
C SER A 110 -16.93 -12.64 19.67
N PHE A 111 -16.15 -13.11 18.70
CA PHE A 111 -16.59 -13.40 17.32
C PHE A 111 -16.71 -14.90 17.01
N VAL A 112 -16.28 -15.78 17.91
CA VAL A 112 -16.16 -17.23 17.65
C VAL A 112 -17.47 -17.85 17.16
N GLY A 113 -18.60 -17.52 17.78
CA GLY A 113 -19.90 -18.05 17.37
C GLY A 113 -20.29 -17.65 15.95
N ARG A 114 -19.99 -16.41 15.56
CA ARG A 114 -20.27 -15.86 14.22
C ARG A 114 -19.34 -16.44 13.18
N GLU A 115 -18.06 -16.60 13.51
CA GLU A 115 -17.09 -17.25 12.64
C GLU A 115 -17.47 -18.70 12.35
N VAL A 116 -17.82 -19.49 13.38
CA VAL A 116 -18.23 -20.89 13.23
C VAL A 116 -19.54 -20.98 12.42
N ALA A 117 -20.49 -20.08 12.65
CA ALA A 117 -21.71 -20.03 11.84
C ALA A 117 -21.42 -19.83 10.35
N LEU A 118 -20.53 -18.89 10.01
CA LEU A 118 -20.12 -18.66 8.63
C LEU A 118 -19.25 -19.79 8.06
N ASP A 119 -18.46 -20.50 8.89
CA ASP A 119 -17.69 -21.67 8.46
C ASP A 119 -18.56 -22.87 8.12
N MET A 120 -19.71 -22.98 8.80
CA MET A 120 -20.70 -24.04 8.61
C MET A 120 -21.78 -23.68 7.59
N LEU A 121 -21.77 -22.46 7.04
CA LEU A 121 -22.67 -21.96 6.00
C LEU A 121 -22.94 -22.95 4.86
N GLN A 122 -21.89 -23.62 4.39
CA GLN A 122 -21.97 -24.53 3.24
C GLN A 122 -22.35 -25.96 3.62
N TYR A 123 -22.67 -26.22 4.87
CA TYR A 123 -22.96 -27.55 5.38
C TYR A 123 -24.45 -27.66 5.69
N GLU A 124 -25.02 -28.77 5.28
CA GLU A 124 -26.43 -29.10 5.48
C GLU A 124 -26.58 -29.99 6.72
N ASN A 125 -27.80 -30.07 7.25
CA ASN A 125 -28.19 -30.85 8.44
C ASN A 125 -27.64 -30.33 9.78
N VAL A 126 -26.95 -29.19 9.78
CA VAL A 126 -26.49 -28.51 11.00
C VAL A 126 -26.66 -27.00 10.86
N ALA A 127 -27.30 -26.38 11.86
CA ALA A 127 -27.30 -24.94 12.03
C ALA A 127 -26.43 -24.54 13.21
N VAL A 128 -25.90 -23.32 13.18
CA VAL A 128 -25.09 -22.75 14.27
C VAL A 128 -25.71 -21.44 14.70
N ARG A 129 -25.88 -21.24 16.01
CA ARG A 129 -26.33 -19.98 16.60
C ARG A 129 -25.42 -19.59 17.75
N ARG A 130 -25.20 -18.28 17.91
CA ARG A 130 -24.48 -17.72 19.05
C ARG A 130 -25.47 -17.40 20.18
N VAL A 131 -25.05 -17.59 21.42
CA VAL A 131 -25.82 -17.23 22.62
C VAL A 131 -24.93 -16.39 23.52
N LEU A 132 -25.42 -15.25 23.99
CA LEU A 132 -24.63 -14.39 24.87
C LEU A 132 -24.66 -14.90 26.31
N SER A 133 -23.59 -14.62 27.06
CA SER A 133 -23.51 -14.89 28.50
C SER A 133 -24.59 -14.17 29.33
N THR A 134 -25.30 -13.20 28.75
CA THR A 134 -26.41 -12.46 29.36
C THR A 134 -27.78 -13.10 29.11
N GLU A 135 -27.89 -14.13 28.27
CA GLU A 135 -29.13 -14.88 28.07
C GLU A 135 -29.27 -15.92 29.18
N GLU A 136 -29.60 -15.44 30.39
CA GLU A 136 -29.55 -16.22 31.64
C GLU A 136 -30.32 -17.54 31.56
N GLU A 137 -31.48 -17.55 30.91
CA GLU A 137 -32.34 -18.73 30.80
C GLU A 137 -31.66 -19.89 30.03
N LEU A 138 -30.98 -19.59 28.91
CA LEU A 138 -30.22 -20.60 28.18
C LEU A 138 -28.93 -20.97 28.91
N VAL A 139 -28.24 -20.00 29.52
CA VAL A 139 -27.02 -20.25 30.29
C VAL A 139 -27.30 -21.21 31.44
N GLU A 140 -28.39 -21.01 32.18
CA GLU A 140 -28.80 -21.88 33.29
C GLU A 140 -29.26 -23.25 32.78
N LYS A 141 -30.12 -23.29 31.76
CA LYS A 141 -30.66 -24.55 31.19
C LYS A 141 -29.56 -25.50 30.70
N PHE A 142 -28.52 -24.96 30.07
CA PHE A 142 -27.39 -25.75 29.54
C PHE A 142 -26.24 -25.88 30.55
N GLY A 143 -26.36 -25.29 31.75
CA GLY A 143 -25.34 -25.35 32.80
C GLY A 143 -24.00 -24.73 32.38
N VAL A 144 -24.04 -23.63 31.63
CA VAL A 144 -22.86 -23.02 31.02
C VAL A 144 -22.07 -22.21 32.05
N THR A 145 -20.80 -22.57 32.24
CA THR A 145 -19.90 -21.91 33.20
C THR A 145 -18.68 -21.26 32.57
N THR A 146 -18.37 -21.62 31.32
CA THR A 146 -17.18 -21.17 30.59
C THR A 146 -17.57 -20.51 29.27
N PHE A 147 -16.84 -19.47 28.90
CA PHE A 147 -17.09 -18.69 27.70
C PHE A 147 -15.74 -18.44 26.97
N PRO A 148 -15.60 -18.82 25.69
CA PRO A 148 -16.60 -19.50 24.87
C PRO A 148 -16.79 -20.99 25.26
N SER A 149 -17.96 -21.55 25.00
CA SER A 149 -18.20 -23.01 25.06
C SER A 149 -19.31 -23.42 24.07
N GLY A 150 -19.19 -24.61 23.49
CA GLY A 150 -20.12 -25.10 22.48
C GLY A 150 -20.99 -26.27 22.94
N TYR A 151 -22.26 -26.27 22.56
CA TYR A 151 -23.23 -27.34 22.86
C TYR A 151 -23.96 -27.76 21.59
N LEU A 152 -24.24 -29.05 21.45
CA LEU A 152 -25.02 -29.62 20.36
C LEU A 152 -26.40 -30.02 20.87
N LEU A 153 -27.44 -29.44 20.30
CA LEU A 153 -28.82 -29.79 20.53
C LEU A 153 -29.31 -30.69 19.38
N PHE A 154 -29.98 -31.79 19.74
CA PHE A 154 -30.54 -32.75 18.79
C PHE A 154 -32.05 -32.55 18.63
N ARG A 155 -32.60 -32.96 17.49
CA ARG A 155 -34.04 -32.86 17.20
C ARG A 155 -34.95 -33.59 18.21
N ASN A 156 -34.43 -34.61 18.91
CA ASN A 156 -35.15 -35.31 19.98
C ASN A 156 -35.21 -34.51 21.31
N GLY A 157 -34.65 -33.30 21.35
CA GLY A 157 -34.60 -32.43 22.52
C GLY A 157 -33.43 -32.69 23.47
N SER A 158 -32.67 -33.78 23.28
CA SER A 158 -31.44 -34.02 24.04
C SER A 158 -30.34 -33.04 23.61
N PHE A 159 -29.40 -32.75 24.51
CA PHE A 159 -28.23 -31.93 24.21
C PHE A 159 -26.97 -32.51 24.85
N SER A 160 -25.81 -32.16 24.29
CA SER A 160 -24.51 -32.53 24.82
C SER A 160 -23.50 -31.40 24.62
N ARG A 161 -22.52 -31.27 25.52
CA ARG A 161 -21.41 -30.34 25.32
C ARG A 161 -20.49 -30.86 24.20
N LEU A 162 -20.00 -29.97 23.33
CA LEU A 162 -19.06 -30.34 22.28
C LEU A 162 -17.74 -30.80 22.92
N PRO A 163 -17.27 -32.04 22.64
CA PRO A 163 -16.07 -32.60 23.24
C PRO A 163 -14.82 -32.11 22.49
N VAL A 164 -14.56 -30.80 22.51
CA VAL A 164 -13.38 -30.20 21.90
C VAL A 164 -12.25 -30.06 22.90
N HIS A 165 -11.00 -30.20 22.44
CA HIS A 165 -9.82 -30.01 23.28
C HIS A 165 -9.58 -28.55 23.64
N VAL A 166 -9.94 -27.63 22.76
CA VAL A 166 -9.77 -26.18 22.92
C VAL A 166 -11.04 -25.50 22.44
N GLU A 167 -11.55 -24.56 23.24
CA GLU A 167 -12.75 -23.77 22.94
C GLU A 167 -12.42 -22.67 21.90
N ALA A 168 -12.13 -23.09 20.67
CA ALA A 168 -11.71 -22.22 19.57
C ALA A 168 -12.46 -22.55 18.29
N ARG A 169 -12.58 -21.53 17.42
CA ARG A 169 -13.24 -21.61 16.10
C ARG A 169 -12.89 -22.89 15.33
N SER A 170 -11.60 -23.16 15.14
CA SER A 170 -11.14 -24.29 14.33
C SER A 170 -11.61 -25.64 14.86
N PHE A 171 -11.64 -25.83 16.19
CA PHE A 171 -12.06 -27.08 16.82
C PHE A 171 -13.57 -27.27 16.73
N TYR A 172 -14.36 -26.22 16.95
CA TYR A 172 -15.81 -26.29 16.77
C TYR A 172 -16.17 -26.60 15.32
N THR A 173 -15.62 -25.84 14.38
CA THR A 173 -15.85 -26.05 12.95
C THR A 173 -15.45 -27.46 12.53
N TYR A 174 -14.28 -27.96 12.95
CA TYR A 174 -13.85 -29.32 12.64
C TYR A 174 -14.84 -30.36 13.18
N TYR A 175 -15.20 -30.28 14.46
CA TYR A 175 -16.09 -31.25 15.08
C TYR A 175 -17.45 -31.29 14.37
N LEU A 176 -18.05 -30.12 14.11
CA LEU A 176 -19.36 -30.04 13.46
C LEU A 176 -19.35 -30.63 12.05
N ARG A 177 -18.25 -30.47 11.30
CA ARG A 177 -18.08 -31.08 9.97
C ARG A 177 -17.98 -32.60 9.99
N THR A 178 -17.60 -33.20 11.13
CA THR A 178 -17.47 -34.66 11.29
C THR A 178 -18.74 -35.36 11.78
N LEU A 179 -19.79 -34.59 12.10
CA LEU A 179 -21.05 -35.15 12.56
C LEU A 179 -21.69 -36.02 11.47
N SER A 180 -22.24 -37.17 11.88
CA SER A 180 -22.94 -38.09 10.98
C SER A 180 -24.07 -37.39 10.23
N GLY A 181 -24.07 -37.47 8.91
CA GLY A 181 -25.11 -36.85 8.08
C GLY A 181 -24.91 -35.35 7.81
N VAL A 182 -23.91 -34.70 8.42
CA VAL A 182 -23.50 -33.35 8.00
C VAL A 182 -22.69 -33.47 6.72
N THR A 183 -23.22 -32.88 5.65
CA THR A 183 -22.60 -32.92 4.32
C THR A 183 -22.42 -31.52 3.79
N ARG A 184 -21.32 -31.30 3.07
CA ARG A 184 -21.12 -30.04 2.37
C ARG A 184 -22.08 -29.98 1.18
N GLY A 185 -22.97 -28.99 1.18
CA GLY A 185 -23.92 -28.76 0.11
C GLY A 185 -23.23 -28.49 -1.23
N SER A 186 -23.92 -28.84 -2.32
CA SER A 186 -23.43 -28.65 -3.69
C SER A 186 -23.59 -27.20 -4.16
N TYR A 187 -23.01 -26.24 -3.44
CA TYR A 187 -22.84 -24.88 -4.01
C TYR A 187 -21.74 -24.94 -5.07
N LYS A 188 -22.12 -25.41 -6.26
CA LYS A 188 -21.33 -25.22 -7.48
C LYS A 188 -21.43 -23.75 -7.85
N LEU A 189 -20.47 -22.94 -7.40
CA LEU A 189 -20.15 -21.78 -8.22
C LEU A 189 -19.71 -22.36 -9.56
N ASN A 190 -20.43 -22.02 -10.63
CA ASN A 190 -19.87 -22.07 -11.97
C ASN A 190 -18.75 -21.03 -11.99
N THR A 191 -17.60 -21.40 -11.44
CA THR A 191 -16.37 -20.66 -11.66
C THR A 191 -16.04 -20.97 -13.11
N THR A 192 -16.47 -20.12 -14.02
CA THR A 192 -15.69 -19.89 -15.24
C THR A 192 -14.35 -19.40 -14.74
N VAL A 193 -13.44 -20.35 -14.53
CA VAL A 193 -12.02 -20.06 -14.50
C VAL A 193 -11.77 -19.56 -15.90
N ASP A 194 -11.83 -18.25 -16.09
CA ASP A 194 -11.18 -17.65 -17.23
C ASP A 194 -9.74 -18.11 -17.11
N ALA A 195 -9.37 -19.01 -18.02
CA ALA A 195 -7.99 -19.31 -18.31
C ALA A 195 -7.41 -17.95 -18.68
N SER A 196 -6.73 -17.31 -17.72
CA SER A 196 -5.86 -16.19 -18.01
C SER A 196 -4.92 -16.72 -19.07
N ASN A 197 -5.11 -16.25 -20.30
CA ASN A 197 -4.15 -16.42 -21.37
C ASN A 197 -2.83 -16.00 -20.76
N GLU A 198 -1.91 -16.95 -20.60
CA GLU A 198 -0.50 -16.66 -20.35
C GLU A 198 -0.04 -15.84 -21.55
N THR A 199 -0.17 -14.53 -21.43
CA THR A 199 0.43 -13.58 -22.34
C THR A 199 1.92 -13.81 -22.25
N ARG A 200 2.45 -14.39 -23.32
CA ARG A 200 3.87 -14.55 -23.66
C ARG A 200 4.77 -13.81 -22.68
N ARG A 201 5.39 -14.57 -21.76
CA ARG A 201 6.54 -14.14 -20.98
C ARG A 201 7.56 -13.57 -21.98
N SER A 202 7.62 -12.25 -22.11
CA SER A 202 8.63 -11.60 -22.93
C SER A 202 9.97 -12.00 -22.33
N GLN A 203 10.88 -12.52 -23.16
CA GLN A 203 12.20 -12.89 -22.65
C GLN A 203 12.83 -11.67 -21.97
N PRO A 204 13.41 -11.83 -20.77
CA PRO A 204 14.06 -10.73 -20.07
C PRO A 204 15.12 -10.15 -20.99
N ARG A 205 14.91 -8.89 -21.40
CA ARG A 205 15.88 -8.16 -22.21
C ARG A 205 17.11 -7.96 -21.34
N HIS A 206 18.29 -8.30 -21.85
CA HIS A 206 19.54 -8.04 -21.14
C HIS A 206 19.75 -6.53 -21.09
N THR A 207 19.42 -5.90 -19.97
CA THR A 207 19.56 -4.46 -19.77
C THR A 207 20.84 -4.15 -19.03
N ASP A 208 21.49 -3.06 -19.43
CA ASP A 208 22.69 -2.58 -18.76
C ASP A 208 22.27 -1.75 -17.55
N ARG A 209 22.55 -2.28 -16.36
CA ARG A 209 22.23 -1.64 -15.07
C ARG A 209 23.01 -0.35 -14.82
N SER A 210 24.07 -0.09 -15.57
CA SER A 210 24.84 1.15 -15.46
C SER A 210 24.19 2.33 -16.22
N LYS A 211 23.13 2.08 -17.00
CA LYS A 211 22.50 3.06 -17.89
C LYS A 211 21.13 3.52 -17.41
N VAL A 212 20.78 4.74 -17.81
CA VAL A 212 19.44 5.30 -17.68
C VAL A 212 18.78 5.27 -19.05
N TYR A 213 17.55 4.77 -19.18
CA TYR A 213 16.87 4.67 -20.46
C TYR A 213 15.77 5.73 -20.59
N MET A 214 15.73 6.44 -21.72
CA MET A 214 14.69 7.44 -21.99
C MET A 214 13.30 6.81 -22.02
N ALA A 215 13.17 5.55 -22.44
CA ALA A 215 11.92 4.80 -22.39
C ALA A 215 11.33 4.73 -20.97
N ASP A 216 12.16 4.48 -19.95
CA ASP A 216 11.71 4.48 -18.54
C ASP A 216 11.32 5.88 -18.09
N LEU A 217 12.11 6.90 -18.46
CA LEU A 217 11.85 8.30 -18.10
C LEU A 217 10.53 8.81 -18.70
N GLU A 218 10.33 8.66 -20.00
CA GLU A 218 9.10 9.09 -20.69
C GLU A 218 7.88 8.28 -20.22
N SER A 219 8.04 6.97 -19.95
CA SER A 219 6.99 6.14 -19.35
C SER A 219 6.62 6.61 -17.94
N THR A 220 7.61 7.06 -17.16
CA THR A 220 7.38 7.64 -15.84
C THR A 220 6.60 8.93 -15.92
N LEU A 221 6.93 9.83 -16.87
CA LEU A 221 6.16 11.06 -17.12
C LEU A 221 4.74 10.75 -17.60
N HIS A 222 4.57 9.81 -18.52
CA HIS A 222 3.26 9.34 -18.93
C HIS A 222 2.45 8.89 -17.71
N TYR A 223 3.03 8.02 -16.87
CA TYR A 223 2.31 7.44 -15.75
C TYR A 223 2.02 8.47 -14.64
N SER A 224 3.00 9.32 -14.31
CA SER A 224 2.84 10.34 -13.27
C SER A 224 1.77 11.38 -13.62
N LEU A 225 1.65 11.75 -14.90
CA LEU A 225 0.70 12.75 -15.38
C LEU A 225 -0.67 12.14 -15.70
N ARG A 226 -0.72 11.03 -16.45
CA ARG A 226 -1.98 10.48 -16.99
C ARG A 226 -2.63 9.45 -16.07
N VAL A 227 -1.88 8.83 -15.16
CA VAL A 227 -2.41 7.82 -14.22
C VAL A 227 -2.52 8.38 -12.81
N GLU A 228 -1.40 8.79 -12.22
CA GLU A 228 -1.38 9.25 -10.82
C GLU A 228 -2.12 10.58 -10.63
N ALA A 229 -1.77 11.61 -11.41
CA ALA A 229 -2.40 12.93 -11.29
C ALA A 229 -3.87 12.95 -11.72
N ALA A 230 -4.25 12.10 -12.68
CA ALA A 230 -5.64 11.98 -13.13
C ALA A 230 -6.52 11.08 -12.23
N ARG A 231 -5.98 10.51 -11.14
CA ARG A 231 -6.76 9.63 -10.25
C ARG A 231 -7.86 10.38 -9.50
N ALA A 232 -7.58 11.60 -9.01
CA ALA A 232 -8.58 12.41 -8.33
C ALA A 232 -9.67 12.91 -9.30
N ALA A 233 -10.90 13.10 -8.82
CA ALA A 233 -12.00 13.60 -9.64
C ALA A 233 -11.80 15.07 -10.08
N ALA A 234 -11.17 15.86 -9.21
CA ALA A 234 -10.67 17.20 -9.50
C ALA A 234 -9.44 17.48 -8.63
N LEU A 235 -8.53 18.31 -9.12
CA LEU A 235 -7.39 18.82 -8.35
C LEU A 235 -7.75 20.18 -7.77
N SER A 236 -7.52 20.40 -6.47
CA SER A 236 -7.78 21.69 -5.83
C SER A 236 -6.77 22.00 -4.72
N GLY A 237 -6.70 23.26 -4.31
CA GLY A 237 -5.86 23.72 -3.20
C GLY A 237 -4.39 23.27 -3.31
N ALA A 238 -3.88 22.64 -2.25
CA ALA A 238 -2.50 22.18 -2.17
C ALA A 238 -2.17 21.09 -3.22
N GLN A 239 -3.14 20.25 -3.60
CA GLN A 239 -2.93 19.23 -4.61
C GLN A 239 -2.70 19.85 -6.00
N LEU A 240 -3.53 20.84 -6.37
CA LEU A 240 -3.33 21.57 -7.62
C LEU A 240 -2.00 22.33 -7.62
N ALA A 241 -1.65 23.00 -6.52
CA ALA A 241 -0.37 23.68 -6.39
C ALA A 241 0.82 22.71 -6.54
N ALA A 242 0.76 21.54 -5.91
CA ALA A 242 1.77 20.50 -6.04
C ALA A 242 1.92 20.01 -7.49
N PHE A 243 0.81 19.85 -8.22
CA PHE A 243 0.84 19.46 -9.62
C PHE A 243 1.48 20.54 -10.52
N LYS A 244 1.11 21.81 -10.33
CA LYS A 244 1.72 22.93 -11.07
C LYS A 244 3.24 22.99 -10.84
N CYS A 245 3.67 22.90 -9.57
CA CYS A 245 5.10 22.87 -9.24
C CYS A 245 5.82 21.66 -9.84
N TYR A 246 5.20 20.48 -9.82
CA TYR A 246 5.77 19.27 -10.42
C TYR A 246 6.01 19.45 -11.93
N VAL A 247 5.03 19.95 -12.68
CA VAL A 247 5.19 20.20 -14.12
C VAL A 247 6.23 21.28 -14.39
N ALA A 248 6.26 22.37 -13.62
CA ALA A 248 7.27 23.42 -13.76
C ALA A 248 8.71 22.90 -13.53
N VAL A 249 8.91 22.04 -12.52
CA VAL A 249 10.21 21.39 -12.27
C VAL A 249 10.60 20.44 -13.40
N LEU A 250 9.64 19.71 -13.99
CA LEU A 250 9.89 18.90 -15.18
C LEU A 250 10.34 19.77 -16.35
N VAL A 251 9.64 20.86 -16.67
CA VAL A 251 10.05 21.80 -17.73
C VAL A 251 11.46 22.33 -17.50
N LYS A 252 11.81 22.64 -16.25
CA LYS A 252 13.08 23.28 -15.89
C LYS A 252 14.28 22.34 -15.97
N TYR A 253 14.11 21.07 -15.56
CA TYR A 253 15.26 20.18 -15.31
C TYR A 253 15.22 18.85 -16.06
N PHE A 254 14.06 18.39 -16.54
CA PHE A 254 13.98 17.11 -17.25
C PHE A 254 14.72 17.20 -18.59
N PRO A 255 15.67 16.31 -18.92
CA PRO A 255 16.40 16.34 -20.18
C PRO A 255 15.64 15.60 -21.30
N GLY A 256 14.39 15.99 -21.54
CA GLY A 256 13.53 15.37 -22.54
C GLY A 256 13.96 15.70 -23.98
N ARG A 257 13.57 14.83 -24.91
CA ARG A 257 13.64 15.10 -26.36
C ARG A 257 12.85 16.36 -26.73
N PRO A 258 13.12 17.01 -27.88
CA PRO A 258 12.43 18.24 -28.28
C PRO A 258 10.90 18.14 -28.20
N CYS A 259 10.32 17.04 -28.67
CA CYS A 259 8.88 16.85 -28.67
C CYS A 259 8.27 16.70 -27.26
N VAL A 260 9.02 16.10 -26.33
CA VAL A 260 8.64 15.96 -24.92
C VAL A 260 8.76 17.30 -24.20
N GLN A 261 9.79 18.09 -24.52
CA GLN A 261 9.93 19.44 -23.98
C GLN A 261 8.80 20.35 -24.42
N THR A 262 8.46 20.33 -25.71
CA THR A 262 7.31 21.09 -26.23
C THR A 262 6.01 20.65 -25.55
N TYR A 263 5.83 19.35 -25.27
CA TYR A 263 4.69 18.86 -24.50
C TYR A 263 4.67 19.44 -23.07
N LEU A 264 5.77 19.34 -22.33
CA LEU A 264 5.86 19.84 -20.95
C LEU A 264 5.64 21.36 -20.88
N GLN A 265 6.25 22.12 -21.79
CA GLN A 265 6.09 23.59 -21.87
C GLN A 265 4.64 23.99 -22.20
N SER A 266 3.99 23.26 -23.10
CA SER A 266 2.58 23.53 -23.45
C SER A 266 1.67 23.27 -22.26
N LEU A 267 1.90 22.16 -21.53
CA LEU A 267 1.14 21.82 -20.33
C LEU A 267 1.38 22.83 -19.20
N ASP A 268 2.64 23.23 -18.97
CA ASP A 268 3.00 24.24 -17.96
C ASP A 268 2.36 25.61 -18.25
N GLY A 269 2.43 26.06 -19.52
CA GLY A 269 1.79 27.30 -19.94
C GLY A 269 0.27 27.25 -19.76
N TRP A 270 -0.35 26.11 -20.07
CA TRP A 270 -1.79 25.90 -19.86
C TRP A 270 -2.15 25.92 -18.36
N LEU A 271 -1.38 25.22 -17.52
CA LEU A 271 -1.57 25.17 -16.07
C LEU A 271 -1.34 26.53 -15.40
N SER A 272 -0.37 27.30 -15.87
CA SER A 272 -0.08 28.65 -15.37
C SER A 272 -1.24 29.61 -15.64
N ASN A 273 -1.92 29.45 -16.77
CA ASN A 273 -3.11 30.23 -17.12
C ASN A 273 -4.40 29.76 -16.42
N TRP A 274 -4.40 28.59 -15.77
CA TRP A 274 -5.56 28.08 -15.04
C TRP A 274 -5.78 28.84 -13.71
N THR A 275 -6.83 29.67 -13.66
CA THR A 275 -7.17 30.53 -12.50
C THR A 275 -8.29 29.97 -11.62
N GLU A 276 -9.02 28.97 -12.10
CA GLU A 276 -10.14 28.38 -11.35
C GLU A 276 -9.64 27.60 -10.12
N PRO A 277 -10.40 27.59 -9.00
CA PRO A 277 -9.98 26.98 -7.74
C PRO A 277 -9.89 25.45 -7.81
N GLU A 278 -10.63 24.83 -8.74
CA GLU A 278 -10.64 23.40 -8.97
C GLU A 278 -10.36 23.12 -10.44
N LEU A 279 -9.58 22.07 -10.71
CA LEU A 279 -9.27 21.57 -12.04
C LEU A 279 -9.91 20.18 -12.21
N PRO A 280 -11.05 20.07 -12.92
CA PRO A 280 -11.72 18.80 -13.15
C PRO A 280 -10.85 17.82 -13.94
N ARG A 281 -10.97 16.52 -13.62
CA ARG A 281 -10.18 15.45 -14.27
C ARG A 281 -10.30 15.46 -15.79
N ASN A 282 -11.51 15.57 -16.32
CA ASN A 282 -11.72 15.52 -17.77
C ASN A 282 -11.03 16.69 -18.47
N THR A 283 -11.09 17.88 -17.88
CA THR A 283 -10.37 19.07 -18.39
C THR A 283 -8.86 18.86 -18.36
N LEU A 284 -8.33 18.30 -17.27
CA LEU A 284 -6.91 17.94 -17.17
C LEU A 284 -6.50 16.89 -18.22
N LYS A 285 -7.32 15.85 -18.43
CA LYS A 285 -7.07 14.82 -19.46
C LYS A 285 -7.03 15.42 -20.87
N GLU A 286 -7.91 16.36 -21.18
CA GLU A 286 -7.90 17.08 -22.46
C GLU A 286 -6.60 17.90 -22.63
N ALA A 287 -6.15 18.59 -21.58
CA ALA A 287 -4.90 19.35 -21.61
C ALA A 287 -3.63 18.47 -21.77
N MET A 288 -3.70 17.18 -21.39
CA MET A 288 -2.60 16.23 -21.48
C MET A 288 -2.60 15.39 -22.77
N LYS A 289 -3.48 15.67 -23.73
CA LYS A 289 -3.49 14.99 -25.03
C LYS A 289 -2.25 15.35 -25.83
N ASN A 290 -1.73 14.37 -26.57
CA ASN A 290 -0.65 14.61 -27.52
C ASN A 290 -1.12 15.51 -28.66
N ASN A 291 -0.29 16.50 -29.03
CA ASN A 291 -0.44 17.22 -30.28
C ASN A 291 0.57 16.66 -31.29
N ARG A 292 0.07 16.09 -32.39
CA ARG A 292 0.88 15.45 -33.44
C ARG A 292 1.00 16.32 -34.69
N ASP A 293 0.80 17.64 -34.58
CA ASP A 293 1.12 18.57 -35.67
C ASP A 293 2.57 18.37 -36.12
N ALA A 294 2.75 18.16 -37.42
CA ALA A 294 4.05 17.91 -38.04
C ALA A 294 5.03 19.08 -37.87
N SER A 295 4.54 20.30 -37.63
CA SER A 295 5.37 21.49 -37.49
C SER A 295 6.00 21.62 -36.10
N HIS A 296 5.25 21.24 -35.05
CA HIS A 296 5.67 21.33 -33.66
C HIS A 296 5.05 20.19 -32.83
N PRO A 297 5.57 18.95 -32.97
CA PRO A 297 5.01 17.81 -32.26
C PRO A 297 5.23 17.96 -30.75
N ALA A 298 4.15 17.85 -29.98
CA ALA A 298 4.15 17.88 -28.52
C ALA A 298 3.61 16.53 -28.03
N VAL A 299 4.50 15.57 -27.78
CA VAL A 299 4.11 14.17 -27.54
C VAL A 299 4.81 13.57 -26.32
N LEU A 300 4.05 12.74 -25.60
CA LEU A 300 4.53 11.70 -24.69
C LEU A 300 4.13 10.33 -25.23
N PRO A 301 4.80 9.23 -24.84
CA PRO A 301 4.38 7.89 -25.23
C PRO A 301 2.92 7.63 -24.82
N THR A 302 2.21 6.84 -25.63
CA THR A 302 0.82 6.48 -25.35
C THR A 302 0.70 5.31 -24.40
N ASN A 303 1.72 4.47 -24.30
CA ASN A 303 1.78 3.31 -23.41
C ASN A 303 3.10 3.32 -22.62
N VAL A 304 3.10 2.70 -21.44
CA VAL A 304 4.33 2.50 -20.67
C VAL A 304 5.22 1.42 -21.29
N THR A 305 6.52 1.67 -21.34
CA THR A 305 7.56 0.74 -21.81
C THR A 305 8.72 0.77 -20.84
N TRP A 306 8.77 -0.23 -19.94
CA TRP A 306 9.88 -0.37 -18.99
C TRP A 306 11.05 -1.12 -19.64
N VAL A 307 12.26 -0.61 -19.43
CA VAL A 307 13.51 -1.21 -19.89
C VAL A 307 14.42 -1.45 -18.69
N GLY A 308 15.11 -0.41 -18.22
CA GLY A 308 15.91 -0.44 -17.00
C GLY A 308 15.06 -0.66 -15.75
N CYS A 309 13.79 -0.25 -15.76
CA CYS A 309 12.84 -0.45 -14.65
C CYS A 309 11.92 -1.67 -14.82
N GLN A 310 12.12 -2.51 -15.82
CA GLN A 310 11.32 -3.72 -16.02
C GLN A 310 11.55 -4.72 -14.87
N GLY A 311 10.48 -5.14 -14.22
CA GLY A 311 10.48 -6.22 -13.24
C GLY A 311 10.51 -7.61 -13.88
N THR A 312 10.89 -8.61 -13.10
CA THR A 312 10.79 -10.02 -13.50
C THR A 312 9.36 -10.48 -13.72
N GLU A 313 8.43 -9.87 -12.98
CA GLU A 313 6.98 -10.04 -13.10
C GLU A 313 6.31 -8.67 -13.18
N PRO A 314 5.08 -8.56 -13.74
CA PRO A 314 4.42 -7.28 -13.98
C PRO A 314 4.23 -6.39 -12.75
N HIS A 315 4.11 -6.99 -11.56
CA HIS A 315 3.89 -6.27 -10.31
C HIS A 315 5.18 -5.77 -9.65
N PHE A 316 6.35 -6.19 -10.13
CA PHE A 316 7.64 -5.75 -9.60
C PHE A 316 8.17 -4.51 -10.33
N ARG A 317 8.92 -3.69 -9.59
CA ARG A 317 9.68 -2.53 -10.10
C ARG A 317 8.77 -1.52 -10.79
N GLY A 318 8.86 -1.37 -12.12
CA GLY A 318 7.97 -0.51 -12.92
C GLY A 318 7.98 0.94 -12.48
N TYR A 319 6.79 1.51 -12.30
CA TYR A 319 6.60 2.94 -12.03
C TYR A 319 7.37 3.45 -10.79
N PRO A 320 7.33 2.80 -9.61
CA PRO A 320 8.18 3.19 -8.48
C PRO A 320 9.68 3.31 -8.82
N CYS A 321 10.23 2.39 -9.61
CA CYS A 321 11.63 2.47 -10.07
C CYS A 321 11.86 3.69 -10.97
N GLY A 322 10.94 3.92 -11.91
CA GLY A 322 11.00 5.07 -12.82
C GLY A 322 10.91 6.40 -12.08
N LEU A 323 10.03 6.49 -11.08
CA LEU A 323 9.85 7.70 -10.26
C LEU A 323 11.11 8.06 -9.47
N TRP A 324 11.76 7.08 -8.84
CA TRP A 324 13.08 7.28 -8.21
C TRP A 324 14.10 7.78 -9.22
N THR A 325 14.18 7.14 -10.38
CA THR A 325 15.12 7.50 -11.46
C THR A 325 14.92 8.94 -11.93
N VAL A 326 13.67 9.36 -12.14
CA VAL A 326 13.34 10.74 -12.53
C VAL A 326 13.74 11.74 -11.45
N PHE A 327 13.47 11.49 -10.17
CA PHE A 327 13.82 12.46 -9.13
C PHE A 327 15.33 12.54 -8.87
N HIS A 328 16.07 11.43 -8.96
CA HIS A 328 17.55 11.45 -8.95
C HIS A 328 18.11 12.24 -10.14
N LEU A 329 17.51 12.06 -11.33
CA LEU A 329 17.86 12.84 -12.51
C LEU A 329 17.60 14.33 -12.30
N LEU A 330 16.44 14.70 -11.77
CA LEU A 330 16.08 16.11 -11.55
C LEU A 330 16.98 16.78 -10.51
N THR A 331 17.39 16.10 -9.43
CA THR A 331 18.31 16.68 -8.43
C THR A 331 19.68 16.94 -9.05
N VAL A 332 20.22 15.99 -9.83
CA VAL A 332 21.50 16.16 -10.54
C VAL A 332 21.43 17.28 -11.58
N GLN A 333 20.37 17.31 -12.39
CA GLN A 333 20.15 18.37 -13.39
C GLN A 333 20.06 19.75 -12.74
N ALA A 334 19.37 19.86 -11.60
CA ALA A 334 19.32 21.10 -10.84
C ALA A 334 20.70 21.51 -10.29
N ALA A 335 21.48 20.57 -9.76
CA ALA A 335 22.84 20.85 -9.27
C ALA A 335 23.77 21.37 -10.39
N GLN A 336 23.55 20.96 -11.64
CA GLN A 336 24.34 21.37 -12.80
C GLN A 336 23.86 22.68 -13.47
N SER A 337 22.64 23.13 -13.22
CA SER A 337 21.99 24.21 -13.98
C SER A 337 22.20 25.63 -13.42
N GLY A 338 22.97 25.81 -12.34
CA GLY A 338 23.10 27.11 -11.68
C GLY A 338 23.94 27.06 -10.39
N PRO A 339 23.99 28.16 -9.62
CA PRO A 339 24.76 28.22 -8.38
C PRO A 339 24.28 27.19 -7.35
N ASN A 340 25.20 26.42 -6.78
CA ASN A 340 24.91 25.30 -5.87
C ASN A 340 24.09 25.71 -4.61
N LYS A 341 24.19 26.97 -4.17
CA LYS A 341 23.48 27.48 -2.97
C LYS A 341 22.07 28.01 -3.24
N GLU A 342 21.64 28.09 -4.50
CA GLU A 342 20.35 28.67 -4.84
C GLU A 342 19.24 27.61 -4.84
N LEU A 343 18.18 27.85 -4.06
CA LEU A 343 16.99 26.98 -3.98
C LEU A 343 17.34 25.48 -3.78
N PRO A 344 18.12 25.11 -2.75
CA PRO A 344 18.61 23.74 -2.57
C PRO A 344 17.49 22.70 -2.44
N LEU A 345 16.31 23.11 -1.95
CA LEU A 345 15.16 22.23 -1.73
C LEU A 345 14.16 22.19 -2.87
N GLU A 346 14.36 22.90 -3.99
CA GLU A 346 13.33 23.05 -5.05
C GLU A 346 12.82 21.70 -5.56
N VAL A 347 13.73 20.79 -5.92
CA VAL A 347 13.39 19.45 -6.42
C VAL A 347 12.87 18.56 -5.29
N LEU A 348 13.50 18.57 -4.12
CA LEU A 348 13.11 17.72 -2.97
C LEU A 348 11.72 18.07 -2.42
N ASN A 349 11.40 19.36 -2.28
CA ASN A 349 10.07 19.81 -1.87
C ASN A 349 9.02 19.44 -2.92
N THR A 350 9.38 19.53 -4.21
CA THR A 350 8.48 19.11 -5.30
C THR A 350 8.22 17.61 -5.24
N MET A 351 9.25 16.80 -5.01
CA MET A 351 9.11 15.36 -4.80
C MET A 351 8.22 15.05 -3.59
N ARG A 352 8.47 15.69 -2.44
CA ARG A 352 7.68 15.52 -1.22
C ARG A 352 6.20 15.82 -1.44
N CYS A 353 5.91 16.96 -2.05
CA CYS A 353 4.53 17.34 -2.38
C CYS A 353 3.90 16.38 -3.39
N TYR A 354 4.64 15.95 -4.41
CA TYR A 354 4.16 14.97 -5.39
C TYR A 354 3.82 13.63 -4.72
N VAL A 355 4.75 13.08 -3.94
CA VAL A 355 4.59 11.81 -3.23
C VAL A 355 3.40 11.88 -2.26
N ARG A 356 3.26 12.98 -1.52
CA ARG A 356 2.15 13.18 -0.58
C ARG A 356 0.77 13.19 -1.25
N HIS A 357 0.66 13.75 -2.45
CA HIS A 357 -0.64 14.05 -3.07
C HIS A 357 -1.04 13.10 -4.19
N PHE A 358 -0.08 12.45 -4.83
CA PHE A 358 -0.34 11.66 -6.03
C PHE A 358 0.05 10.20 -5.86
N PHE A 359 1.24 9.91 -5.31
CA PHE A 359 1.81 8.57 -5.30
C PHE A 359 0.87 7.52 -4.69
N GLY A 360 0.51 6.51 -5.49
CA GLY A 360 -0.54 5.56 -5.16
C GLY A 360 -0.30 4.72 -3.91
N CYS A 361 0.94 4.29 -3.67
CA CYS A 361 1.29 3.51 -2.48
C CYS A 361 1.28 4.42 -1.23
N GLN A 362 0.19 4.36 -0.46
CA GLN A 362 0.00 5.22 0.71
C GLN A 362 1.01 4.95 1.82
N GLU A 363 1.33 3.67 2.05
CA GLU A 363 2.37 3.27 3.01
C GLU A 363 3.75 3.80 2.61
N CYS A 364 4.09 3.69 1.32
CA CYS A 364 5.35 4.22 0.80
C CYS A 364 5.43 5.74 0.96
N ALA A 365 4.33 6.45 0.66
CA ALA A 365 4.25 7.90 0.81
C ALA A 365 4.40 8.35 2.27
N GLN A 366 3.81 7.61 3.22
CA GLN A 366 3.97 7.86 4.65
C GLN A 366 5.41 7.67 5.12
N HIS A 367 6.08 6.60 4.68
CA HIS A 367 7.50 6.39 4.98
C HIS A 367 8.38 7.49 4.39
N PHE A 368 8.13 7.92 3.15
CA PHE A 368 8.87 9.03 2.53
C PHE A 368 8.65 10.35 3.27
N GLU A 369 7.40 10.66 3.65
CA GLU A 369 7.08 11.86 4.42
C GLU A 369 7.76 11.85 5.79
N ALA A 370 7.86 10.69 6.45
CA ALA A 370 8.56 10.57 7.73
C ALA A 370 10.06 10.89 7.60
N MET A 371 10.73 10.31 6.60
CA MET A 371 12.15 10.62 6.31
C MET A 371 12.34 12.09 5.94
N ALA A 372 11.44 12.63 5.11
CA ALA A 372 11.48 14.04 4.72
C ALA A 372 11.27 14.99 5.90
N ALA A 373 10.38 14.65 6.84
CA ALA A 373 10.14 15.44 8.04
C ALA A 373 11.28 15.38 9.05
N GLU A 374 12.12 14.34 9.01
CA GLU A 374 13.23 14.15 9.93
C GLU A 374 14.45 15.03 9.59
N SER A 375 14.82 15.13 8.31
CA SER A 375 16.11 15.70 7.93
C SER A 375 16.14 16.54 6.65
N MET A 376 15.06 16.59 5.84
CA MET A 376 15.09 17.30 4.55
C MET A 376 15.31 18.81 4.71
N ASP A 377 14.86 19.40 5.82
CA ASP A 377 15.02 20.83 6.12
C ASP A 377 16.48 21.25 6.41
N GLN A 378 17.37 20.27 6.65
CA GLN A 378 18.78 20.49 6.93
C GLN A 378 19.65 20.61 5.66
N VAL A 379 19.10 20.29 4.48
CA VAL A 379 19.80 20.33 3.20
C VAL A 379 20.08 21.78 2.77
N ALA A 380 21.35 22.16 2.67
CA ALA A 380 21.80 23.53 2.45
C ALA A 380 22.29 23.82 1.02
N SER A 381 22.51 22.80 0.19
CA SER A 381 22.99 22.95 -1.19
C SER A 381 22.32 21.96 -2.15
N ARG A 382 22.43 22.20 -3.46
CA ARG A 382 21.89 21.27 -4.48
C ARG A 382 22.67 19.96 -4.53
N GLU A 383 23.98 19.99 -4.28
CA GLU A 383 24.80 18.78 -4.13
C GLU A 383 24.39 17.98 -2.89
N GLU A 384 24.13 18.64 -1.76
CA GLU A 384 23.56 17.98 -0.58
C GLU A 384 22.17 17.42 -0.86
N ALA A 385 21.37 18.04 -1.73
CA ALA A 385 20.07 17.50 -2.13
C ALA A 385 20.19 16.20 -2.94
N VAL A 386 21.21 16.11 -3.82
CA VAL A 386 21.56 14.88 -4.54
C VAL A 386 21.95 13.78 -3.55
N LEU A 387 22.83 14.08 -2.59
CA LEU A 387 23.28 13.12 -1.58
C LEU A 387 22.15 12.72 -0.62
N TRP A 388 21.30 13.66 -0.20
CA TRP A 388 20.16 13.39 0.68
C TRP A 388 19.20 12.39 0.03
N LEU A 389 18.86 12.60 -1.24
CA LEU A 389 17.96 11.68 -1.93
C LEU A 389 18.59 10.29 -2.09
N TRP A 390 19.88 10.23 -2.39
CA TRP A 390 20.65 8.98 -2.51
C TRP A 390 20.70 8.20 -1.19
N SER A 391 21.07 8.86 -0.09
CA SER A 391 21.21 8.18 1.21
C SER A 391 19.87 7.65 1.71
N HIS A 392 18.79 8.43 1.61
CA HIS A 392 17.47 8.00 2.05
C HIS A 392 16.88 6.94 1.11
N HIS A 393 17.22 6.94 -0.19
CA HIS A 393 16.85 5.82 -1.06
C HIS A 393 17.56 4.53 -0.63
N ASN A 394 18.80 4.61 -0.14
CA ASN A 394 19.52 3.47 0.43
C ASN A 394 18.95 2.99 1.78
N GLU A 395 18.39 3.87 2.60
CA GLU A 395 17.61 3.48 3.79
C GLU A 395 16.34 2.70 3.40
N VAL A 396 15.66 3.15 2.33
CA VAL A 396 14.52 2.42 1.76
C VAL A 396 14.97 1.05 1.25
N ASN A 397 16.11 0.95 0.56
CA ASN A 397 16.67 -0.33 0.11
C ASN A 397 16.92 -1.26 1.30
N ALA A 398 17.56 -0.78 2.37
CA ALA A 398 17.80 -1.57 3.58
C ALA A 398 16.51 -2.08 4.23
N ARG A 399 15.48 -1.23 4.31
CA ARG A 399 14.18 -1.61 4.89
C ARG A 399 13.43 -2.66 4.05
N LEU A 400 13.54 -2.59 2.73
CA LEU A 400 12.81 -3.46 1.80
C LEU A 400 13.57 -4.76 1.45
N ALA A 401 14.84 -4.88 1.83
CA ALA A 401 15.67 -6.06 1.55
C ALA A 401 15.05 -7.33 2.15
N GLY A 402 14.91 -8.37 1.32
CA GLY A 402 14.31 -9.66 1.71
C GLY A 402 12.80 -9.63 1.98
N GLY A 403 12.11 -8.53 1.68
CA GLY A 403 10.66 -8.41 1.85
C GLY A 403 9.86 -9.01 0.68
N ASP A 404 8.57 -9.30 0.90
CA ASP A 404 7.68 -9.91 -0.11
C ASP A 404 7.47 -9.10 -1.39
N THR A 405 7.87 -7.82 -1.40
CA THR A 405 7.78 -6.90 -2.55
C THR A 405 9.10 -6.73 -3.30
N GLU A 406 10.16 -7.41 -2.85
CA GLU A 406 11.46 -7.43 -3.50
C GLU A 406 11.43 -8.32 -4.75
N ASP A 407 11.92 -7.80 -5.86
CA ASP A 407 12.08 -8.58 -7.08
C ASP A 407 13.27 -9.53 -6.93
N PRO A 408 13.10 -10.86 -7.06
CA PRO A 408 14.17 -11.83 -6.84
C PRO A 408 15.42 -11.63 -7.72
N ASN A 409 15.29 -11.06 -8.92
CA ASN A 409 16.44 -10.79 -9.78
C ASN A 409 17.02 -9.37 -9.58
N PHE A 410 16.39 -8.55 -8.76
CA PHE A 410 16.82 -7.19 -8.44
C PHE A 410 16.76 -6.96 -6.92
N PRO A 411 17.61 -7.68 -6.14
CA PRO A 411 17.65 -7.52 -4.69
C PRO A 411 18.00 -6.09 -4.29
N LYS A 412 17.47 -5.65 -3.16
CA LYS A 412 17.72 -4.33 -2.56
C LYS A 412 19.10 -4.35 -1.93
N LEU A 413 20.03 -3.70 -2.60
CA LEU A 413 21.40 -3.52 -2.14
C LEU A 413 21.64 -2.06 -1.79
N GLN A 414 22.65 -1.83 -0.95
CA GLN A 414 23.25 -0.51 -0.82
C GLN A 414 23.85 -0.11 -2.18
N TRP A 415 23.36 0.99 -2.76
CA TRP A 415 23.66 1.40 -4.13
C TRP A 415 24.48 2.70 -4.17
N PRO A 416 25.45 2.87 -5.07
CA PRO A 416 25.89 1.90 -6.08
C PRO A 416 26.62 0.71 -5.45
N PRO A 417 26.57 -0.48 -6.08
CA PRO A 417 27.39 -1.60 -5.67
C PRO A 417 28.87 -1.40 -6.07
N PRO A 418 29.83 -2.11 -5.43
CA PRO A 418 31.26 -1.92 -5.68
C PRO A 418 31.71 -2.21 -7.12
N ASP A 419 31.02 -3.09 -7.84
CA ASP A 419 31.28 -3.39 -9.25
C ASP A 419 30.88 -2.22 -10.18
N MET A 420 29.97 -1.36 -9.74
CA MET A 420 29.51 -0.19 -10.47
C MET A 420 30.30 1.09 -10.13
N CYS A 421 30.70 1.25 -8.86
CA CYS A 421 31.49 2.40 -8.41
C CYS A 421 32.51 2.01 -7.33
N PRO A 422 33.65 1.36 -7.66
CA PRO A 422 34.63 0.94 -6.66
C PRO A 422 35.11 2.09 -5.76
N GLN A 423 35.33 3.28 -6.36
CA GLN A 423 35.79 4.49 -5.65
C GLN A 423 34.77 5.07 -4.67
N CYS A 424 33.49 4.69 -4.77
CA CYS A 424 32.46 5.14 -3.83
C CYS A 424 32.59 4.46 -2.45
N HIS A 425 33.33 3.34 -2.37
CA HIS A 425 33.43 2.54 -1.17
C HIS A 425 34.82 2.70 -0.55
N LYS A 426 34.84 2.90 0.77
CA LYS A 426 36.03 2.84 1.60
C LYS A 426 35.78 1.92 2.79
N GLU A 427 36.87 1.55 3.46
CA GLU A 427 36.82 0.75 4.67
C GLU A 427 37.52 1.51 5.78
N GLU A 428 36.81 1.75 6.88
CA GLU A 428 37.34 2.40 8.07
C GLU A 428 37.32 1.42 9.23
N ARG A 429 38.50 0.96 9.65
CA ARG A 429 38.68 0.02 10.77
C ARG A 429 37.88 -1.28 10.61
N GLY A 430 37.85 -1.86 9.41
CA GLY A 430 37.10 -3.10 9.16
C GLY A 430 35.62 -2.90 8.84
N VAL A 431 35.14 -1.65 8.80
CA VAL A 431 33.72 -1.34 8.55
C VAL A 431 33.59 -0.58 7.25
N HIS A 432 32.66 -1.01 6.39
CA HIS A 432 32.31 -0.29 5.16
C HIS A 432 31.86 1.14 5.46
N ALA A 433 32.34 2.09 4.68
CA ALA A 433 31.91 3.48 4.69
C ALA A 433 31.86 4.04 3.26
N TRP A 434 31.08 5.10 3.07
CA TRP A 434 30.93 5.78 1.79
C TRP A 434 31.94 6.91 1.64
N ASP A 435 32.60 7.00 0.49
CA ASP A 435 33.31 8.20 0.05
C ASP A 435 32.31 9.14 -0.65
N GLU A 436 31.69 10.04 0.13
CA GLU A 436 30.62 10.92 -0.37
C GLU A 436 31.03 11.80 -1.58
N PRO A 437 32.24 12.39 -1.63
CA PRO A 437 32.71 13.07 -2.84
C PRO A 437 32.76 12.16 -4.09
N ALA A 438 33.21 10.92 -3.93
CA ALA A 438 33.22 9.94 -5.02
C ALA A 438 31.80 9.51 -5.43
N VAL A 439 30.90 9.33 -4.45
CA VAL A 439 29.47 9.08 -4.68
C VAL A 439 28.83 10.22 -5.46
N LEU A 440 29.03 11.46 -5.05
CA LEU A 440 28.49 12.63 -5.76
C LEU A 440 28.98 12.69 -7.21
N THR A 441 30.28 12.44 -7.43
CA THR A 441 30.87 12.36 -8.78
C THR A 441 30.19 11.27 -9.62
N PHE A 442 29.98 10.09 -9.02
CA PHE A 442 29.30 8.98 -9.67
C PHE A 442 27.84 9.31 -10.00
N LEU A 443 27.08 9.88 -9.07
CA LEU A 443 25.68 10.28 -9.27
C LEU A 443 25.54 11.30 -10.41
N ASN A 444 26.42 12.31 -10.41
CA ASN A 444 26.47 13.32 -11.47
C ASN A 444 26.75 12.71 -12.84
N ALA A 445 27.58 11.68 -12.93
CA ALA A 445 27.85 10.97 -14.18
C ALA A 445 26.71 10.02 -14.57
N HIS A 446 26.19 9.23 -13.63
CA HIS A 446 25.17 8.22 -13.88
C HIS A 446 23.84 8.83 -14.32
N PHE A 447 23.43 9.93 -13.69
CA PHE A 447 22.22 10.69 -14.04
C PHE A 447 22.51 11.91 -14.93
N SER A 448 23.62 11.91 -15.67
CA SER A 448 23.87 12.95 -16.68
C SER A 448 23.09 12.68 -17.97
N PRO A 449 22.80 13.72 -18.79
CA PRO A 449 22.18 13.53 -20.10
C PRO A 449 23.00 12.63 -21.04
N THR A 450 24.32 12.55 -20.85
CA THR A 450 25.21 11.72 -21.67
C THR A 450 25.13 10.22 -21.34
N ASN A 451 24.58 9.85 -20.18
CA ASN A 451 24.33 8.45 -19.82
C ASN A 451 22.88 8.01 -20.10
N ILE A 452 22.08 8.85 -20.75
CA ILE A 452 20.71 8.52 -21.15
C ILE A 452 20.70 7.84 -22.52
N TYR A 453 20.19 6.61 -22.55
CA TYR A 453 20.06 5.82 -23.77
C TYR A 453 18.70 6.06 -24.42
N LEU A 454 18.75 6.40 -25.71
CA LEU A 454 17.57 6.67 -26.54
C LEU A 454 17.03 5.40 -27.23
N ASP A 455 17.65 4.24 -27.01
CA ASP A 455 17.12 2.98 -27.55
C ASP A 455 15.73 2.69 -26.95
N TYR A 456 14.93 1.92 -27.68
CA TYR A 456 13.59 1.46 -27.29
C TYR A 456 12.49 2.54 -27.20
N ILE A 457 12.76 3.76 -27.70
CA ILE A 457 11.73 4.80 -27.84
C ILE A 457 11.11 4.80 -29.25
N GLU A 458 9.86 5.26 -29.35
CA GLU A 458 9.28 5.58 -30.66
C GLU A 458 10.00 6.80 -31.26
N PRO A 459 10.38 6.75 -32.56
CA PRO A 459 11.02 7.88 -33.22
C PRO A 459 10.10 9.11 -33.24
N ASP A 460 10.70 10.29 -33.24
CA ASP A 460 9.94 11.55 -33.30
C ASP A 460 9.05 11.58 -34.55
N PRO A 461 7.83 12.16 -34.47
CA PRO A 461 7.02 12.42 -35.65
C PRO A 461 7.81 13.32 -36.61
N VAL A 462 8.25 12.77 -37.73
CA VAL A 462 9.06 13.51 -38.72
C VAL A 462 8.14 14.48 -39.48
N PRO A 463 8.53 15.75 -39.68
CA PRO A 463 7.85 16.64 -40.60
C PRO A 463 7.98 16.07 -42.02
N MET A 464 6.87 15.73 -42.68
CA MET A 464 6.88 15.39 -44.11
C MET A 464 7.36 16.62 -44.88
N ALA A 465 8.64 16.61 -45.29
CA ALA A 465 9.18 17.58 -46.22
C ALA A 465 8.39 17.48 -47.53
N GLY A 466 7.73 18.57 -47.91
CA GLY A 466 6.89 18.65 -49.09
C GLY A 466 7.59 18.12 -50.34
N GLU A 467 6.95 17.17 -51.00
CA GLU A 467 7.35 16.74 -52.33
C GLU A 467 7.39 17.94 -53.28
N ARG A 468 8.47 17.93 -54.07
CA ARG A 468 8.80 18.93 -55.06
C ARG A 468 7.64 19.20 -56.00
N THR A 469 7.46 20.49 -56.27
CA THR A 469 6.75 21.05 -57.42
C THR A 469 7.00 20.27 -58.71
N GLY A 470 5.97 19.53 -59.15
CA GLY A 470 5.76 19.09 -60.51
C GLY A 470 4.44 19.67 -61.02
N THR A 471 4.49 20.84 -61.63
CA THR A 471 3.30 21.54 -62.14
C THR A 471 2.92 21.02 -63.53
N ARG A 472 1.72 20.45 -63.61
CA ARG A 472 0.73 20.44 -64.72
C ARG A 472 1.09 19.76 -66.06
N LEU A 473 0.21 18.82 -66.45
CA LEU A 473 -0.62 18.96 -67.66
C LEU A 473 -1.84 18.01 -67.64
N GLY A 474 -3.06 18.58 -67.77
CA GLY A 474 -4.34 18.00 -68.29
C GLY A 474 -4.89 16.70 -67.66
N THR A 475 -6.18 16.45 -67.49
CA THR A 475 -7.43 17.04 -68.00
C THR A 475 -8.57 16.46 -67.15
N GLU A 476 -9.66 17.21 -67.01
CA GLU A 476 -10.94 16.75 -66.42
C GLU A 476 -11.46 15.46 -67.07
N SER A 477 -12.12 14.58 -66.31
CA SER A 477 -13.56 14.29 -66.46
C SER A 477 -14.07 13.18 -65.51
N THR A 478 -15.16 13.52 -64.81
CA THR A 478 -16.36 12.71 -64.51
C THR A 478 -16.29 11.33 -63.85
N ARG A 479 -17.10 11.26 -62.78
CA ARG A 479 -17.71 10.10 -62.12
C ARG A 479 -18.53 9.22 -63.06
N GLU A 480 -18.86 8.04 -62.50
CA GLU A 480 -19.88 7.05 -62.88
C GLU A 480 -19.36 5.89 -63.76
N VAL A 481 -19.67 4.60 -63.58
CA VAL A 481 -20.58 3.85 -62.68
C VAL A 481 -20.33 2.33 -62.96
N ARG A 482 -20.52 1.50 -61.93
CA ARG A 482 -20.92 0.05 -61.92
C ARG A 482 -20.03 -1.04 -62.53
N GLU A 483 -19.67 -1.97 -61.63
CA GLU A 483 -20.19 -3.36 -61.56
C GLU A 483 -20.57 -4.07 -62.87
N LYS A 484 -19.94 -5.22 -63.11
CA LYS A 484 -20.57 -6.55 -63.33
C LYS A 484 -19.47 -7.61 -63.47
N GLU A 485 -19.45 -8.58 -62.55
CA GLU A 485 -19.84 -10.01 -62.75
C GLU A 485 -18.72 -10.82 -63.44
N GLU A 486 -18.06 -11.73 -62.70
CA GLU A 486 -18.27 -13.20 -62.73
C GLU A 486 -17.71 -13.82 -64.04
N GLU A 487 -16.94 -14.89 -64.11
CA GLU A 487 -16.93 -16.17 -63.40
C GLU A 487 -15.71 -16.98 -63.91
N GLU A 488 -15.28 -17.96 -63.11
CA GLU A 488 -14.68 -19.25 -63.47
C GLU A 488 -13.49 -19.38 -64.46
N LYS A 489 -12.39 -20.00 -63.96
CA LYS A 489 -12.07 -21.41 -64.28
C LYS A 489 -10.91 -21.97 -63.45
N GLU A 490 -11.21 -23.13 -62.88
CA GLU A 490 -10.31 -24.10 -62.23
C GLU A 490 -9.52 -24.95 -63.25
N LYS A 491 -8.38 -25.49 -62.78
CA LYS A 491 -7.70 -26.76 -63.15
C LYS A 491 -7.02 -26.82 -64.54
N GLU A 492 -5.93 -27.53 -64.79
CA GLU A 492 -5.11 -28.56 -64.11
C GLU A 492 -3.82 -28.70 -64.95
N THR A 493 -2.68 -29.11 -64.36
CA THR A 493 -1.84 -30.23 -64.87
C THR A 493 -0.59 -30.42 -63.99
N GLU A 494 -0.53 -31.56 -63.34
CA GLU A 494 0.67 -32.25 -62.89
C GLU A 494 1.32 -32.98 -64.10
N ASP A 495 2.66 -33.13 -64.13
CA ASP A 495 3.26 -34.48 -64.21
C ASP A 495 4.78 -34.51 -63.91
N GLU A 496 5.22 -35.69 -63.48
CA GLU A 496 6.46 -36.10 -62.82
C GLU A 496 7.79 -36.01 -63.62
N MET A 497 8.95 -35.99 -62.90
CA MET A 497 9.84 -37.17 -62.71
C MET A 497 11.35 -36.86 -62.54
N ARG A 498 11.99 -37.64 -61.63
CA ARG A 498 13.43 -38.02 -61.47
C ARG A 498 14.37 -37.31 -60.47
N ALA A 499 14.79 -38.09 -59.45
CA ALA A 499 16.06 -38.00 -58.71
C ALA A 499 17.25 -38.53 -59.57
N PRO A 500 18.57 -38.30 -59.25
CA PRO A 500 19.25 -38.79 -58.02
C PRO A 500 20.41 -37.92 -57.47
N GLY A 501 20.91 -38.23 -56.26
CA GLY A 501 22.32 -37.98 -55.87
C GLY A 501 22.61 -37.44 -54.45
N ARG A 502 23.07 -38.31 -53.54
CA ARG A 502 23.97 -38.00 -52.39
C ARG A 502 25.43 -38.11 -52.86
N PRO A 503 26.44 -37.42 -52.27
CA PRO A 503 26.95 -37.62 -50.88
C PRO A 503 27.35 -36.27 -50.21
N GLY A 504 27.75 -36.08 -48.94
CA GLY A 504 28.03 -36.92 -47.77
C GLY A 504 29.01 -36.17 -46.84
N SER A 505 28.54 -35.68 -45.66
CA SER A 505 29.27 -35.45 -44.37
C SER A 505 30.55 -34.56 -44.32
N PRO A 506 31.14 -34.18 -43.15
CA PRO A 506 30.84 -34.54 -41.76
C PRO A 506 30.89 -33.40 -40.68
N GLU A 507 30.19 -33.64 -39.56
CA GLU A 507 30.47 -33.10 -38.21
C GLU A 507 31.80 -33.62 -37.64
N PRO A 508 32.33 -32.99 -36.57
CA PRO A 508 33.05 -33.73 -35.54
C PRO A 508 32.34 -33.69 -34.18
N ARG A 509 32.25 -34.88 -33.60
CA ARG A 509 31.73 -35.23 -32.27
C ARG A 509 32.71 -34.91 -31.15
N ARG A 510 32.15 -34.77 -29.95
CA ARG A 510 32.78 -34.94 -28.61
C ARG A 510 33.60 -36.23 -28.50
N PRO A 511 34.50 -36.31 -27.51
CA PRO A 511 34.76 -37.54 -26.77
C PRO A 511 34.29 -37.47 -25.30
N SER A 512 33.72 -38.57 -24.83
CA SER A 512 33.60 -38.96 -23.41
C SER A 512 34.78 -39.86 -23.05
N ILE A 513 35.15 -39.97 -21.76
CA ILE A 513 35.52 -41.23 -21.07
C ILE A 513 35.93 -41.01 -19.59
N VAL A 514 35.25 -41.80 -18.74
CA VAL A 514 35.69 -42.47 -17.49
C VAL A 514 35.78 -41.70 -16.14
N ARG A 515 34.95 -42.23 -15.23
CA ARG A 515 34.90 -42.15 -13.76
C ARG A 515 36.20 -42.59 -13.07
N LEU A 516 36.63 -41.88 -12.03
CA LEU A 516 37.23 -42.49 -10.83
C LEU A 516 37.20 -41.50 -9.64
N ASN A 517 36.62 -41.93 -8.52
CA ASN A 517 36.81 -41.30 -7.19
C ASN A 517 38.22 -41.66 -6.66
N PRO A 518 38.80 -40.81 -5.81
CA PRO A 518 38.99 -41.24 -4.42
C PRO A 518 38.71 -40.15 -3.37
N LYS A 519 38.55 -40.64 -2.13
CA LYS A 519 38.18 -39.95 -0.89
C LYS A 519 39.28 -39.04 -0.31
N LEU A 520 38.81 -37.97 0.35
CA LEU A 520 39.24 -37.34 1.61
C LEU A 520 40.73 -37.00 1.86
N ARG A 521 41.01 -35.70 2.07
CA ARG A 521 41.72 -35.19 3.26
C ARG A 521 41.59 -33.67 3.40
N GLU A 522 41.31 -33.27 4.64
CA GLU A 522 41.18 -31.90 5.14
C GLU A 522 42.49 -31.09 5.04
N ALA A 523 42.36 -29.80 4.72
CA ALA A 523 43.18 -28.73 5.27
C ALA A 523 42.33 -27.45 5.21
N GLY A 524 41.99 -26.91 6.38
CA GLY A 524 41.17 -25.70 6.51
C GLY A 524 42.01 -24.44 6.37
N GLU A 525 41.39 -23.41 5.80
CA GLU A 525 41.77 -22.01 6.01
C GLU A 525 40.47 -21.21 6.21
N ASP A 526 40.46 -20.42 7.29
CA ASP A 526 39.36 -19.61 7.80
C ASP A 526 38.86 -18.61 6.76
N ILE A 527 37.56 -18.68 6.42
CA ILE A 527 36.85 -17.59 5.76
C ILE A 527 36.11 -16.83 6.85
N VAL A 528 36.54 -15.58 7.06
CA VAL A 528 35.97 -14.63 8.00
C VAL A 528 34.57 -14.22 7.51
N ASP A 529 33.57 -14.57 8.29
CA ASP A 529 32.16 -14.19 8.11
C ASP A 529 31.96 -12.70 8.45
N LEU A 530 31.68 -11.88 7.43
CA LEU A 530 31.45 -10.44 7.55
C LEU A 530 30.07 -10.08 8.13
N ASP A 531 29.20 -11.06 8.40
CA ASP A 531 27.86 -10.80 8.97
C ASP A 531 27.88 -10.64 10.51
N SER A 532 29.03 -10.85 11.17
CA SER A 532 29.11 -10.82 12.64
C SER A 532 29.39 -9.44 13.27
N PHE A 533 29.57 -8.36 12.51
CA PHE A 533 29.94 -7.04 13.10
C PHE A 533 28.85 -5.97 13.05
N SER A 534 27.80 -6.13 12.23
CA SER A 534 26.64 -5.21 12.21
C SER A 534 25.73 -5.38 13.44
N GLU A 535 25.75 -6.53 14.12
CA GLU A 535 24.84 -6.82 15.23
C GLU A 535 25.15 -6.08 16.55
N GLN A 536 26.35 -5.54 16.76
CA GLN A 536 26.73 -4.99 18.08
C GLN A 536 26.32 -3.53 18.32
N HIS A 537 26.04 -2.74 17.27
CA HIS A 537 25.60 -1.36 17.46
C HIS A 537 24.06 -1.21 17.51
N PHE A 538 23.30 -2.08 16.83
CA PHE A 538 21.84 -1.96 16.74
C PHE A 538 21.06 -2.67 17.86
N LYS A 539 21.68 -3.60 18.61
CA LYS A 539 21.03 -4.23 19.78
C LYS A 539 20.85 -3.26 20.96
N SER A 540 21.60 -2.15 21.04
CA SER A 540 21.51 -1.22 22.16
C SER A 540 20.24 -0.34 22.13
N GLN A 541 19.71 -0.04 20.93
CA GLN A 541 18.49 0.76 20.76
C GLN A 541 17.23 -0.10 20.84
N ALA A 542 17.26 -1.32 20.28
CA ALA A 542 16.17 -2.29 20.39
C ALA A 542 16.00 -2.83 21.83
N LEU A 543 17.09 -3.04 22.58
CA LEU A 543 17.02 -3.44 23.99
C LEU A 543 16.59 -2.29 24.93
N ARG A 544 16.92 -1.03 24.61
CA ARG A 544 16.41 0.14 25.37
C ARG A 544 14.92 0.39 25.14
N ALA A 545 14.41 0.12 23.94
CA ALA A 545 12.97 0.18 23.65
C ALA A 545 12.19 -1.01 24.23
N ALA A 546 12.82 -2.18 24.37
CA ALA A 546 12.21 -3.36 24.99
C ALA A 546 12.23 -3.33 26.55
N ALA A 547 13.21 -2.66 27.16
CA ALA A 547 13.33 -2.56 28.63
C ALA A 547 12.32 -1.58 29.26
N SER A 548 11.73 -0.65 28.51
CA SER A 548 10.66 0.24 28.99
C SER A 548 9.25 -0.37 28.87
N ARG A 549 9.10 -1.52 28.19
CA ARG A 549 7.80 -2.19 27.95
C ARG A 549 7.61 -3.54 28.65
N ARG A 550 8.57 -4.03 29.44
CA ARG A 550 8.39 -5.23 30.27
C ARG A 550 8.89 -5.04 31.71
N ARG A 551 8.05 -4.44 32.56
CA ARG A 551 8.09 -4.74 34.00
C ARG A 551 6.73 -4.49 34.66
N ARG A 552 5.88 -5.51 34.60
CA ARG A 552 4.93 -5.93 35.66
C ARG A 552 4.16 -7.14 35.14
N LEU A 553 4.56 -8.33 35.55
CA LEU A 553 3.65 -9.35 36.08
C LEU A 553 4.47 -10.47 36.70
N SER A 554 4.20 -10.64 37.99
CA SER A 554 4.80 -11.54 38.95
C SER A 554 4.26 -12.96 38.76
N LYS A 555 5.15 -13.94 38.89
CA LYS A 555 4.86 -15.38 38.87
C LYS A 555 4.73 -15.88 40.32
N ARG A 556 3.59 -16.49 40.65
CA ARG A 556 3.29 -17.37 41.82
C ARG A 556 2.06 -18.19 41.41
N ASP A 557 1.92 -19.50 41.60
CA ASP A 557 2.56 -20.45 42.52
C ASP A 557 2.56 -21.87 41.92
N THR A 558 3.56 -22.68 42.30
CA THR A 558 3.45 -24.14 42.44
C THR A 558 4.05 -24.52 43.79
N VAL A 559 3.27 -25.25 44.57
CA VAL A 559 3.55 -25.74 45.93
C VAL A 559 4.26 -27.09 45.89
N ALA A 560 5.34 -27.27 46.69
CA ALA A 560 5.45 -28.29 47.77
C ALA A 560 6.91 -28.60 48.20
N LEU A 561 7.25 -28.17 49.45
CA LEU A 561 7.92 -28.88 50.58
C LEU A 561 9.38 -29.46 50.45
N PRO A 562 10.10 -29.73 51.57
CA PRO A 562 10.54 -28.83 52.65
C PRO A 562 12.01 -29.09 53.13
N ARG A 563 12.50 -28.29 54.10
CA ARG A 563 13.64 -28.47 55.06
C ARG A 563 14.60 -27.27 55.01
N ASP A 564 15.16 -26.75 56.08
CA ASP A 564 15.04 -26.87 57.54
C ASP A 564 15.91 -25.72 58.10
N ALA A 565 15.58 -25.21 59.29
CA ALA A 565 16.42 -24.40 60.18
C ALA A 565 17.04 -23.08 59.64
N GLY A 566 17.07 -21.95 60.34
CA GLY A 566 16.73 -21.62 61.72
C GLY A 566 17.36 -20.27 62.09
N VAL A 567 16.73 -19.59 63.04
CA VAL A 567 17.34 -18.71 64.07
C VAL A 567 17.83 -17.29 63.69
N GLY A 568 17.30 -16.31 64.44
CA GLY A 568 18.04 -15.16 65.01
C GLY A 568 17.98 -13.87 64.19
N ARG A 569 17.09 -12.89 64.45
CA ARG A 569 16.91 -12.00 65.64
C ARG A 569 17.95 -10.88 65.74
N GLU A 570 17.42 -9.65 65.68
CA GLU A 570 17.92 -8.39 66.31
C GLU A 570 19.23 -7.77 65.77
N ARG A 571 19.50 -6.46 65.80
CA ARG A 571 18.80 -5.18 66.04
C ARG A 571 19.91 -4.11 65.97
N ARG A 572 19.54 -2.85 65.68
CA ARG A 572 20.28 -1.59 66.00
C ARG A 572 21.57 -1.37 65.18
N ARG A 573 22.00 -0.15 64.85
CA ARG A 573 21.58 1.26 65.05
C ARG A 573 22.46 2.03 64.02
N ALA A 574 21.88 2.91 63.20
CA ALA A 574 21.87 4.38 63.37
C ALA A 574 23.27 5.03 63.40
N SER A 575 23.56 5.93 62.44
CA SER A 575 23.41 7.39 62.64
C SER A 575 24.09 8.25 61.55
N GLY A 576 23.43 9.39 61.27
CA GLY A 576 23.90 10.59 60.52
C GLY A 576 23.23 10.73 59.15
N VAL A 577 22.13 11.47 58.88
CA VAL A 577 21.61 12.80 59.30
C VAL A 577 22.67 13.90 59.02
N LEU A 578 22.52 14.80 58.04
CA LEU A 578 21.49 15.84 57.75
C LEU A 578 21.51 16.11 56.22
N VAL A 579 20.44 16.15 55.39
CA VAL A 579 19.08 16.75 55.38
C VAL A 579 19.05 18.25 54.98
N ARG A 580 18.36 18.58 53.87
CA ARG A 580 17.18 19.49 53.77
C ARG A 580 16.64 19.54 52.31
N GLU A 581 15.54 18.84 51.96
CA GLU A 581 14.09 19.24 51.86
C GLU A 581 13.77 20.09 50.62
N GLU A 582 12.66 19.92 49.87
CA GLU A 582 11.22 19.73 50.21
C GLU A 582 10.55 18.68 49.28
N GLU A 583 9.84 17.65 49.77
CA GLU A 583 8.41 17.53 50.19
C GLU A 583 7.34 17.49 49.06
N GLU A 584 6.83 16.28 48.76
CA GLU A 584 5.40 16.03 48.49
C GLU A 584 4.96 14.78 49.29
N ALA A 585 3.92 14.94 50.10
CA ALA A 585 3.41 13.96 51.06
C ALA A 585 2.22 13.14 50.49
N GLY A 586 2.14 11.86 50.90
CA GLY A 586 0.97 10.98 50.74
C GLY A 586 -0.18 11.37 51.70
N GLU A 587 -1.26 10.61 51.92
CA GLU A 587 -1.68 9.26 51.52
C GLU A 587 -3.19 9.14 51.89
N SER A 588 -3.91 8.26 51.20
CA SER A 588 -5.20 7.64 51.59
C SER A 588 -6.52 8.43 51.46
N VAL A 589 -7.54 7.80 50.85
CA VAL A 589 -8.85 7.44 51.47
C VAL A 589 -9.86 6.92 50.42
N ARG A 590 -10.38 5.72 50.70
CA ARG A 590 -11.70 5.13 50.40
C ARG A 590 -12.51 5.59 49.17
N ARG A 591 -12.77 4.63 48.28
CA ARG A 591 -13.83 4.65 47.28
C ARG A 591 -15.22 4.54 47.93
N THR A 592 -16.11 5.47 47.60
CA THR A 592 -17.58 5.31 47.50
C THR A 592 -18.09 6.23 46.35
N PRO A 593 -19.37 6.24 45.92
CA PRO A 593 -19.76 5.68 44.61
C PRO A 593 -20.57 6.70 43.78
N TRP A 594 -19.95 7.39 42.81
CA TRP A 594 -20.64 8.47 42.06
C TRP A 594 -20.46 8.45 40.54
N LEU A 595 -20.07 7.32 39.93
CA LEU A 595 -19.92 7.22 38.47
C LEU A 595 -20.69 6.04 37.84
N ARG A 596 -21.89 5.79 38.35
CA ARG A 596 -22.94 4.99 37.66
C ARG A 596 -24.18 5.85 37.38
N VAL A 597 -24.05 7.05 36.83
CA VAL A 597 -25.19 7.78 36.24
C VAL A 597 -24.70 8.70 35.11
N LEU A 598 -24.32 8.15 33.95
CA LEU A 598 -24.31 8.90 32.68
C LEU A 598 -24.85 8.01 31.56
N GLY A 599 -26.03 7.46 31.82
CA GLY A 599 -26.84 6.71 30.88
C GLY A 599 -28.32 6.97 31.14
N LEU A 600 -28.72 8.23 31.37
CA LEU A 600 -30.13 8.65 31.47
C LEU A 600 -30.26 10.07 30.88
N GLY A 601 -31.30 10.28 30.09
CA GLY A 601 -31.46 11.40 29.17
C GLY A 601 -31.44 12.80 29.80
N PHE A 602 -30.88 13.75 29.05
CA PHE A 602 -30.84 15.17 29.42
C PHE A 602 -32.24 15.78 29.49
N SER A 603 -32.52 16.50 30.58
CA SER A 603 -33.76 17.27 30.73
C SER A 603 -33.61 18.64 30.05
N ARG A 604 -34.72 19.27 29.65
CA ARG A 604 -34.72 20.60 28.97
C ARG A 604 -34.04 21.74 29.76
N LEU A 605 -33.89 21.58 31.07
CA LEU A 605 -33.17 22.52 31.95
C LEU A 605 -31.65 22.46 31.76
N ASP A 606 -31.07 21.27 31.48
CA ASP A 606 -29.63 21.09 31.31
C ASP A 606 -29.14 21.68 29.97
N ILE A 607 -29.97 21.57 28.92
CA ILE A 607 -29.70 22.18 27.61
C ILE A 607 -29.73 23.70 27.70
N SER A 608 -30.68 24.27 28.46
CA SER A 608 -30.77 25.72 28.68
C SER A 608 -29.54 26.27 29.41
N LEU A 609 -29.07 25.56 30.43
CA LEU A 609 -27.87 25.93 31.18
C LEU A 609 -26.61 25.85 30.29
N CYS A 610 -26.49 24.80 29.47
CA CYS A 610 -25.40 24.69 28.50
C CYS A 610 -25.42 25.85 27.50
N VAL A 611 -26.57 26.18 26.91
CA VAL A 611 -26.70 27.29 25.97
C VAL A 611 -26.34 28.64 26.63
N ALA A 612 -26.76 28.86 27.87
CA ALA A 612 -26.40 30.07 28.63
C ALA A 612 -24.89 30.16 28.89
N LEU A 613 -24.25 29.05 29.26
CA LEU A 613 -22.80 29.00 29.48
C LEU A 613 -21.99 29.18 28.19
N TYR A 614 -22.45 28.62 27.07
CA TYR A 614 -21.84 28.86 25.75
C TYR A 614 -21.99 30.31 25.31
N PHE A 615 -23.15 30.92 25.57
CA PHE A 615 -23.37 32.33 25.25
C PHE A 615 -22.46 33.25 26.08
N LEU A 616 -22.36 33.02 27.40
CA LEU A 616 -21.47 33.76 28.30
C LEU A 616 -19.98 33.59 27.92
N SER A 617 -19.58 32.37 27.54
CA SER A 617 -18.24 32.08 27.00
C SER A 617 -17.96 32.88 25.73
N SER A 618 -18.91 32.92 24.78
CA SER A 618 -18.74 33.68 23.54
C SER A 618 -18.64 35.19 23.78
N LEU A 619 -19.42 35.72 24.74
CA LEU A 619 -19.35 37.13 25.13
C LEU A 619 -18.02 37.48 25.79
N CYS A 620 -17.47 36.57 26.60
CA CYS A 620 -16.16 36.74 27.22
C CYS A 620 -15.05 36.78 26.15
N LEU A 621 -15.10 35.88 25.16
CA LEU A 621 -14.16 35.88 24.04
C LEU A 621 -14.29 37.13 23.16
N LEU A 622 -15.50 37.62 22.92
CA LEU A 622 -15.74 38.86 22.19
C LEU A 622 -15.22 40.09 22.97
N GLY A 623 -15.39 40.09 24.30
CA GLY A 623 -14.82 41.10 25.19
C GLY A 623 -13.30 41.11 25.15
N MET A 624 -12.66 39.93 25.19
CA MET A 624 -11.21 39.80 25.05
C MET A 624 -10.72 40.27 23.67
N TYR A 625 -11.41 39.88 22.60
CA TYR A 625 -11.08 40.31 21.24
C TYR A 625 -11.19 41.83 21.07
N THR A 626 -12.27 42.45 21.55
CA THR A 626 -12.45 43.90 21.48
C THR A 626 -11.43 44.65 22.35
N PHE A 627 -11.09 44.13 23.54
CA PHE A 627 -10.04 44.68 24.40
C PHE A 627 -8.67 44.66 23.71
N PHE A 628 -8.27 43.52 23.12
CA PHE A 628 -7.00 43.43 22.38
C PHE A 628 -7.00 44.30 21.12
N ARG A 629 -8.13 44.42 20.42
CA ARG A 629 -8.27 45.29 19.24
C ARG A 629 -8.20 46.78 19.59
N LEU A 630 -8.76 47.21 20.73
CA LEU A 630 -8.65 48.58 21.22
C LEU A 630 -7.22 48.88 21.70
N ARG A 631 -6.57 47.93 22.39
CA ARG A 631 -5.19 48.09 22.87
C ARG A 631 -4.16 48.12 21.74
N THR A 632 -4.39 47.38 20.65
CA THR A 632 -3.54 47.43 19.45
C THR A 632 -3.74 48.71 18.64
N ARG A 633 -4.95 49.29 18.63
CA ARG A 633 -5.20 50.63 18.06
C ARG A 633 -4.57 51.75 18.89
N ALA A 634 -4.63 51.67 20.22
CA ALA A 634 -4.00 52.66 21.11
C ALA A 634 -2.46 52.70 20.99
N ARG A 635 -1.81 51.58 20.64
CA ARG A 635 -0.37 51.53 20.36
C ARG A 635 0.03 52.14 19.01
N LYS A 636 -0.89 52.31 18.05
CA LYS A 636 -0.64 52.98 16.75
C LYS A 636 -0.90 54.49 16.76
N GLY A 637 -1.31 55.07 17.88
CA GLY A 637 -1.70 56.48 18.02
C GLY A 637 -0.78 57.32 18.91
N ARG A 638 0.56 57.17 18.83
CA ARG A 638 1.49 58.18 19.36
C ARG A 638 2.17 58.91 18.19
N PRO A 639 1.83 60.18 17.90
CA PRO A 639 2.64 61.01 17.02
C PRO A 639 3.87 61.49 17.80
N GLY A 640 5.06 61.04 17.38
CA GLY A 640 6.32 61.61 17.84
C GLY A 640 6.55 62.97 17.20
N PHE A 641 6.83 63.97 18.04
CA PHE A 641 7.14 65.36 17.71
C PHE A 641 8.42 65.54 16.86
N PRO A 642 8.60 66.69 16.19
CA PRO A 642 9.75 67.02 15.34
C PRO A 642 10.83 67.81 16.08
N VAL A 643 12.12 67.46 15.89
CA VAL A 643 13.35 68.31 16.00
C VAL A 643 14.47 67.47 15.35
N ALA A 644 15.42 67.91 14.52
CA ALA A 644 15.96 69.21 14.14
C ALA A 644 16.31 69.21 12.64
#